data_AF-A0AAU6BCC0-F1
#
_entry.id   AF-A0AAU6BCC0-F1
#
_cell.length_a   1.000
_cell.length_b   1.000
_cell.length_c   1.000
_cell.angle_alpha   90.00
_cell.angle_beta   90.00
_cell.angle_gamma   90.00
#
_symmetry.space_group_name_H-M   'P 1'
#
loop_
_entity.id
_entity.type
_entity.pdbx_description
1 polymer ?
#
loop_
_entity_poly.entity_id
_entity_poly.type
_entity_poly.pdbx_seq_one_letter_code
_entity_poly.pdbx_strand_id
1 'polypeptide(L)'
;MDVLATSPTAPELQSPFAGFAGLSADPADVGERPQPTTGAVLDSPFGSGLHTEEADAGEDVLTELLGELADDEFEDAVAQLVDDAAAAHLQGETAWSAGEGSQAGLQSWAESLAEQSDRLLDGVAARLEHEDLTAMPARALDALLESLAPALEPVGPREVVFEQFLGGLLKKAGSLVKGVVKIAQKGISVVSKILPIGILLKKLGGLVRPLLARVIKSAMNRLPAAVRPIAEQIAKKLGVAGGAGAARGDAGATGTSDAEPSAASRLAGEFDREVVGLLLAPDEIAADGVLAEAAADAQAETPDPIGELDAARRELGRRLTELPAGAYPKPEIQQFLPVVMAALPLIKLGLKIIGRQRVVDFIAERIADLLRTMVGPGPAKQIARPIVDVGMRLIGLEVPPEAESDVAGEALAATVETTARRALALPAAVQDDRLLLDAAVQQFFAEAAAAQLPGRLLRADLPERESDHESGVWVLMPRAAAPRYRFLKYTRPVEIQISRQVARAVPWSDGGTLESHLLDRGVRHWPTAAEAHLYEMLPGGHLGHLRHDDSLRGGAGEAEGIAGEVAPLTPEIAGLLLGEPGLGRPAPASGRGGPAVRPGAAPGRRFVRVRPKGHVAGRVAGRSAGPRARVGVYLDSAATPPRLRVALRLSERQAQEMLDLLTRAEGPDLPGALRKVQQVHQSSLVSRLTDQMMKRSLLPDAAAARAAAEHLATAVDTGLSAMLQGQTAQLTEAVRDPAQGLTIRLVFEGVTRESLRGTPPEPTVTVTPGWRSGG
;
A
#
# COMPACT_ATOMS: atom_id res chain seq x y z
N MET A 1 36.08 -50.66 30.91
CA MET A 1 34.91 -51.39 31.43
C MET A 1 33.95 -50.36 31.99
N ASP A 2 32.67 -50.52 31.62
CA ASP A 2 31.44 -49.94 32.16
C ASP A 2 31.12 -48.45 31.93
N VAL A 3 30.54 -48.23 30.74
CA VAL A 3 29.21 -47.65 30.47
C VAL A 3 28.34 -47.33 31.69
N LEU A 4 27.82 -46.09 31.76
CA LEU A 4 26.37 -45.82 31.84
C LEU A 4 26.05 -44.36 31.51
N ALA A 5 25.00 -44.21 30.70
CA ALA A 5 24.53 -42.99 30.09
C ALA A 5 23.51 -42.27 30.99
N THR A 6 23.53 -40.94 30.94
CA THR A 6 22.39 -40.10 31.35
C THR A 6 22.10 -39.14 30.20
N SER A 7 20.99 -39.40 29.52
CA SER A 7 20.39 -38.52 28.51
C SER A 7 19.81 -37.25 29.18
N PRO A 8 19.80 -36.09 28.50
CA PRO A 8 19.05 -34.93 28.94
C PRO A 8 17.56 -35.08 28.60
N THR A 9 16.71 -34.92 29.60
CA THR A 9 15.25 -34.79 29.48
C THR A 9 14.88 -33.52 28.69
N ALA A 10 14.03 -33.67 27.68
CA ALA A 10 13.41 -32.58 26.94
C ALA A 10 12.39 -31.82 27.82
N PRO A 11 12.17 -30.50 27.61
CA PRO A 11 11.16 -29.75 28.36
C PRO A 11 9.74 -30.14 27.91
N GLU A 12 8.87 -30.43 28.87
CA GLU A 12 7.44 -30.67 28.64
C GLU A 12 6.74 -29.37 28.21
N LEU A 13 6.06 -29.42 27.06
CA LEU A 13 5.20 -28.36 26.51
C LEU A 13 3.88 -28.28 27.31
N GLN A 14 3.62 -27.15 27.96
CA GLN A 14 2.39 -26.89 28.73
C GLN A 14 1.55 -25.78 28.06
N SER A 15 0.23 -25.96 28.09
CA SER A 15 -0.75 -24.97 27.63
C SER A 15 -0.54 -23.59 28.30
N PRO A 16 -0.75 -22.48 27.59
CA PRO A 16 -0.65 -21.13 28.17
C PRO A 16 -1.77 -20.82 29.17
N PHE A 17 -2.73 -21.73 29.38
CA PHE A 17 -3.87 -21.59 30.28
C PHE A 17 -3.73 -22.41 31.57
N ALA A 18 -4.38 -21.95 32.65
CA ALA A 18 -4.44 -22.70 33.91
C ALA A 18 -5.26 -24.00 33.74
N GLY A 19 -4.64 -25.15 34.04
CA GLY A 19 -5.04 -26.48 33.53
C GLY A 19 -6.21 -27.22 34.20
N PHE A 20 -6.85 -28.08 33.40
CA PHE A 20 -7.69 -29.23 33.82
C PHE A 20 -7.49 -30.36 32.79
N ALA A 21 -7.19 -31.58 33.23
CA ALA A 21 -6.84 -32.72 32.38
C ALA A 21 -7.71 -33.96 32.65
N GLY A 22 -7.95 -34.77 31.60
CA GLY A 22 -8.17 -36.22 31.71
C GLY A 22 -9.14 -36.88 30.70
N LEU A 23 -8.57 -37.67 29.78
CA LEU A 23 -8.89 -39.08 29.43
C LEU A 23 -8.96 -39.41 27.92
N SER A 24 -8.27 -40.51 27.61
CA SER A 24 -7.76 -41.02 26.33
C SER A 24 -8.69 -42.03 25.63
N ALA A 25 -8.47 -42.30 24.33
CA ALA A 25 -8.15 -43.63 23.74
C ALA A 25 -8.44 -43.74 22.21
N ASP A 26 -7.50 -44.37 21.49
CA ASP A 26 -7.44 -44.78 20.06
C ASP A 26 -7.85 -46.29 19.91
N PRO A 27 -7.73 -47.08 18.79
CA PRO A 27 -7.28 -46.83 17.39
C PRO A 27 -7.94 -47.68 16.23
N ALA A 28 -7.35 -47.57 15.01
CA ALA A 28 -7.19 -48.54 13.87
C ALA A 28 -8.29 -48.58 12.75
N ASP A 29 -8.08 -48.89 11.44
CA ASP A 29 -6.98 -49.53 10.67
C ASP A 29 -7.14 -49.40 9.11
N VAL A 30 -6.02 -49.56 8.37
CA VAL A 30 -5.70 -50.11 7.00
C VAL A 30 -6.50 -49.84 5.69
N GLY A 31 -5.76 -49.58 4.59
CA GLY A 31 -6.11 -50.00 3.21
C GLY A 31 -5.34 -49.34 2.04
N GLU A 32 -4.59 -50.12 1.24
CA GLU A 32 -3.61 -49.68 0.21
C GLU A 32 -3.95 -50.16 -1.23
N ARG A 33 -3.48 -49.41 -2.27
CA ARG A 33 -3.21 -49.72 -3.72
C ARG A 33 -4.33 -49.57 -4.79
N PRO A 34 -4.04 -49.49 -6.12
CA PRO A 34 -2.86 -49.01 -6.90
C PRO A 34 -3.19 -48.08 -8.12
N GLN A 35 -2.16 -47.52 -8.77
CA GLN A 35 -2.20 -46.65 -9.98
C GLN A 35 -2.19 -47.41 -11.33
N PRO A 36 -2.60 -46.76 -12.46
CA PRO A 36 -2.14 -47.11 -13.80
C PRO A 36 -1.43 -45.96 -14.56
N THR A 37 -0.80 -46.38 -15.65
CA THR A 37 0.33 -45.83 -16.40
C THR A 37 0.00 -44.84 -17.52
N THR A 38 1.05 -44.09 -17.90
CA THR A 38 1.25 -43.10 -18.97
C THR A 38 0.79 -43.49 -20.38
N GLY A 39 0.19 -42.53 -21.10
CA GLY A 39 -0.06 -42.56 -22.55
C GLY A 39 0.68 -41.44 -23.28
N ALA A 40 1.30 -41.78 -24.40
CA ALA A 40 2.10 -40.91 -25.27
C ALA A 40 1.26 -39.94 -26.10
N VAL A 41 1.76 -38.72 -26.30
CA VAL A 41 1.19 -37.69 -27.19
C VAL A 41 2.11 -37.55 -28.41
N LEU A 42 1.50 -37.62 -29.59
CA LEU A 42 2.11 -37.48 -30.91
C LEU A 42 2.23 -36.00 -31.27
N ASP A 43 3.45 -35.52 -31.52
CA ASP A 43 3.72 -34.20 -32.10
C ASP A 43 3.53 -34.20 -33.63
N SER A 44 2.88 -33.16 -34.15
CA SER A 44 2.53 -32.97 -35.56
C SER A 44 3.52 -32.02 -36.26
N PRO A 45 3.97 -32.30 -37.50
CA PRO A 45 5.11 -31.63 -38.15
C PRO A 45 4.75 -30.45 -39.08
N PHE A 46 3.66 -29.72 -38.85
CA PHE A 46 3.19 -28.65 -39.78
C PHE A 46 3.19 -27.23 -39.19
N GLY A 47 4.27 -26.84 -38.53
CA GLY A 47 4.39 -25.50 -37.93
C GLY A 47 5.77 -24.90 -38.09
N SER A 48 6.28 -24.77 -39.32
CA SER A 48 7.53 -24.06 -39.58
C SER A 48 7.46 -23.32 -40.90
N GLY A 49 7.23 -22.01 -40.83
CA GLY A 49 7.33 -21.12 -41.98
C GLY A 49 6.81 -19.72 -41.68
N LEU A 50 7.74 -18.75 -41.64
CA LEU A 50 7.56 -17.29 -41.56
C LEU A 50 7.60 -16.66 -40.16
N HIS A 51 8.81 -16.43 -39.65
CA HIS A 51 9.10 -15.29 -38.77
C HIS A 51 10.03 -14.34 -39.53
N THR A 52 9.51 -13.15 -39.84
CA THR A 52 10.26 -12.00 -40.39
C THR A 52 10.74 -11.15 -39.20
N GLU A 53 11.94 -10.58 -39.31
CA GLU A 53 12.69 -9.80 -38.30
C GLU A 53 12.05 -8.43 -37.90
N GLU A 54 10.72 -8.29 -37.89
CA GLU A 54 10.01 -7.03 -37.60
C GLU A 54 9.43 -6.91 -36.18
N ALA A 55 9.60 -7.93 -35.32
CA ALA A 55 9.02 -7.92 -33.98
C ALA A 55 9.73 -6.97 -32.98
N ASP A 56 11.05 -6.77 -33.12
CA ASP A 56 11.85 -6.00 -32.13
C ASP A 56 11.51 -4.49 -32.12
N ALA A 57 11.19 -3.90 -33.28
CA ALA A 57 10.95 -2.45 -33.36
C ALA A 57 9.62 -2.00 -32.70
N GLY A 58 8.63 -2.89 -32.62
CA GLY A 58 7.33 -2.60 -31.99
C GLY A 58 7.38 -2.67 -30.47
N GLU A 59 8.16 -3.61 -29.92
CA GLU A 59 8.35 -3.76 -28.47
C GLU A 59 9.12 -2.58 -27.87
N ASP A 60 10.11 -2.05 -28.58
CA ASP A 60 10.87 -0.87 -28.17
C ASP A 60 9.99 0.38 -28.06
N VAL A 61 9.10 0.62 -29.05
CA VAL A 61 8.18 1.76 -29.03
C VAL A 61 7.15 1.64 -27.90
N LEU A 62 6.63 0.43 -27.66
CA LEU A 62 5.69 0.18 -26.57
C LEU A 62 6.33 0.38 -25.19
N THR A 63 7.55 -0.11 -25.02
CA THR A 63 8.32 0.04 -23.77
C THR A 63 8.71 1.49 -23.54
N GLU A 64 9.10 2.21 -24.61
CA GLU A 64 9.33 3.67 -24.58
C GLU A 64 8.08 4.39 -24.09
N LEU A 65 6.92 4.19 -24.73
CA LEU A 65 5.66 4.86 -24.38
C LEU A 65 5.17 4.54 -22.96
N LEU A 66 5.23 3.29 -22.50
CA LEU A 66 4.92 2.95 -21.10
C LEU A 66 5.90 3.60 -20.11
N GLY A 67 7.16 3.74 -20.53
CA GLY A 67 8.19 4.55 -19.88
C GLY A 67 7.75 6.00 -19.70
N GLU A 68 7.24 6.63 -20.75
CA GLU A 68 6.77 8.02 -20.72
C GLU A 68 5.51 8.18 -19.88
N LEU A 69 4.58 7.24 -20.00
CA LEU A 69 3.31 7.34 -19.31
C LEU A 69 3.43 7.14 -17.82
N ALA A 70 4.23 6.19 -17.33
CA ALA A 70 4.20 5.94 -15.88
C ALA A 70 4.59 7.19 -15.09
N ASP A 71 3.81 7.49 -14.06
CA ASP A 71 3.92 8.73 -13.31
C ASP A 71 3.64 8.39 -11.85
N ASP A 72 4.66 8.57 -11.02
CA ASP A 72 4.54 8.28 -9.60
C ASP A 72 3.53 9.24 -8.94
N GLU A 73 3.40 10.50 -9.37
CA GLU A 73 2.36 11.39 -8.83
C GLU A 73 0.95 10.94 -9.19
N PHE A 74 0.75 10.40 -10.39
CA PHE A 74 -0.52 9.80 -10.75
C PHE A 74 -0.79 8.52 -9.95
N GLU A 75 0.22 7.67 -9.74
CA GLU A 75 0.12 6.51 -8.85
C GLU A 75 -0.28 6.93 -7.42
N ASP A 76 0.27 8.05 -6.92
CA ASP A 76 -0.06 8.63 -5.61
C ASP A 76 -1.49 9.13 -5.55
N ALA A 77 -1.94 9.80 -6.61
CA ALA A 77 -3.30 10.28 -6.72
C ALA A 77 -4.31 9.11 -6.76
N VAL A 78 -4.01 8.06 -7.51
CA VAL A 78 -4.81 6.83 -7.55
C VAL A 78 -4.83 6.13 -6.20
N ALA A 79 -3.67 6.02 -5.52
CA ALA A 79 -3.61 5.47 -4.16
C ALA A 79 -4.49 6.26 -3.19
N GLN A 80 -4.47 7.59 -3.32
CA GLN A 80 -5.29 8.46 -2.49
C GLN A 80 -6.79 8.31 -2.79
N LEU A 81 -7.16 8.13 -4.05
CA LEU A 81 -8.54 7.83 -4.42
C LEU A 81 -8.99 6.47 -3.86
N VAL A 82 -8.13 5.45 -3.87
CA VAL A 82 -8.42 4.15 -3.23
C VAL A 82 -8.64 4.33 -1.73
N ASP A 83 -7.76 5.06 -1.04
CA ASP A 83 -7.87 5.31 0.41
C ASP A 83 -9.12 6.14 0.75
N ASP A 84 -9.47 7.14 -0.06
CA ASP A 84 -10.67 7.96 0.14
C ASP A 84 -11.95 7.18 -0.14
N ALA A 85 -11.98 6.39 -1.22
CA ALA A 85 -13.10 5.49 -1.51
C ALA A 85 -13.27 4.45 -0.41
N ALA A 86 -12.17 3.90 0.11
CA ALA A 86 -12.15 2.96 1.23
C ALA A 86 -12.73 3.60 2.51
N ALA A 87 -12.32 4.83 2.83
CA ALA A 87 -12.87 5.58 3.96
C ALA A 87 -14.37 5.88 3.78
N ALA A 88 -14.78 6.32 2.59
CA ALA A 88 -16.17 6.63 2.26
C ALA A 88 -17.06 5.38 2.29
N HIS A 89 -16.55 4.23 1.84
CA HIS A 89 -17.24 2.94 1.89
C HIS A 89 -17.64 2.59 3.33
N LEU A 90 -16.67 2.63 4.25
CA LEU A 90 -16.94 2.33 5.66
C LEU A 90 -17.87 3.35 6.32
N GLN A 91 -17.76 4.65 5.97
CA GLN A 91 -18.66 5.68 6.48
C GLN A 91 -20.11 5.45 6.04
N GLY A 92 -20.32 5.12 4.76
CA GLY A 92 -21.64 4.87 4.19
C GLY A 92 -22.35 3.66 4.80
N GLU A 93 -21.61 2.62 5.18
CA GLU A 93 -22.20 1.42 5.82
C GLU A 93 -22.60 1.64 7.29
N THR A 94 -21.99 2.60 7.98
CA THR A 94 -22.37 2.95 9.36
C THR A 94 -23.55 3.92 9.47
N ALA A 95 -23.81 4.69 8.41
CA ALA A 95 -24.74 5.81 8.46
C ALA A 95 -26.22 5.39 8.46
N TRP A 96 -26.66 4.35 7.74
CA TRP A 96 -28.03 3.79 7.77
C TRP A 96 -28.07 2.31 7.33
N SER A 97 -29.11 1.57 7.76
CA SER A 97 -29.32 0.14 7.54
C SER A 97 -29.49 -0.27 6.06
N ALA A 98 -28.86 -1.39 5.69
CA ALA A 98 -28.80 -2.09 4.39
C ALA A 98 -27.80 -1.51 3.37
N GLY A 99 -26.80 -2.35 3.02
CA GLY A 99 -25.57 -2.00 2.30
C GLY A 99 -25.70 -1.44 0.87
N GLU A 100 -26.91 -1.32 0.31
CA GLU A 100 -27.15 -0.73 -1.02
C GLU A 100 -26.84 0.78 -1.08
N GLY A 101 -27.05 1.51 0.03
CA GLY A 101 -26.80 2.96 0.10
C GLY A 101 -25.31 3.33 0.04
N SER A 102 -24.41 2.47 0.55
CA SER A 102 -22.97 2.73 0.57
C SER A 102 -22.36 2.70 -0.84
N GLN A 103 -22.75 1.72 -1.65
CA GLN A 103 -22.30 1.57 -3.02
C GLN A 103 -22.86 2.68 -3.92
N ALA A 104 -24.13 3.06 -3.75
CA ALA A 104 -24.73 4.18 -4.47
C ALA A 104 -24.03 5.51 -4.16
N GLY A 105 -23.65 5.74 -2.89
CA GLY A 105 -22.88 6.92 -2.49
C GLY A 105 -21.48 6.96 -3.13
N LEU A 106 -20.77 5.83 -3.17
CA LEU A 106 -19.48 5.72 -3.85
C LEU A 106 -19.60 5.91 -5.37
N GLN A 107 -20.65 5.38 -5.99
CA GLN A 107 -20.91 5.57 -7.42
C GLN A 107 -21.18 7.04 -7.73
N SER A 108 -22.01 7.73 -6.94
CA SER A 108 -22.23 9.17 -7.10
C SER A 108 -20.95 9.99 -6.92
N TRP A 109 -20.10 9.60 -5.95
CA TRP A 109 -18.79 10.21 -5.75
C TRP A 109 -17.88 10.04 -6.98
N ALA A 110 -17.79 8.82 -7.51
CA ALA A 110 -16.99 8.54 -8.70
C ALA A 110 -17.55 9.25 -9.95
N GLU A 111 -18.87 9.34 -10.08
CA GLU A 111 -19.52 10.04 -11.19
C GLU A 111 -19.16 11.53 -11.18
N SER A 112 -19.15 12.18 -10.01
CA SER A 112 -18.74 13.57 -9.88
C SER A 112 -17.30 13.82 -10.35
N LEU A 113 -16.39 12.89 -10.06
CA LEU A 113 -15.00 12.96 -10.52
C LEU A 113 -14.88 12.65 -12.02
N ALA A 114 -15.66 11.70 -12.54
CA ALA A 114 -15.72 11.39 -13.95
C ALA A 114 -16.19 12.60 -14.77
N GLU A 115 -17.28 13.25 -14.36
CA GLU A 115 -17.77 14.48 -15.03
C GLU A 115 -16.73 15.60 -15.01
N GLN A 116 -16.01 15.80 -13.91
CA GLN A 116 -14.94 16.80 -13.83
C GLN A 116 -13.76 16.45 -14.75
N SER A 117 -13.43 15.16 -14.86
CA SER A 117 -12.38 14.66 -15.76
C SER A 117 -12.78 14.85 -17.23
N ASP A 118 -14.03 14.55 -17.58
CA ASP A 118 -14.58 14.74 -18.92
C ASP A 118 -14.55 16.23 -19.31
N ARG A 119 -15.05 17.13 -18.44
CA ARG A 119 -15.00 18.58 -18.68
C ARG A 119 -13.57 19.10 -18.85
N LEU A 120 -12.62 18.60 -18.06
CA LEU A 120 -11.22 18.97 -18.17
C LEU A 120 -10.64 18.54 -19.52
N LEU A 121 -10.84 17.28 -19.92
CA LEU A 121 -10.32 16.75 -21.17
C LEU A 121 -10.99 17.38 -22.40
N ASP A 122 -12.30 17.66 -22.34
CA ASP A 122 -13.02 18.39 -23.39
C ASP A 122 -12.46 19.83 -23.54
N GLY A 123 -12.17 20.50 -22.42
CA GLY A 123 -11.54 21.83 -22.43
C GLY A 123 -10.15 21.83 -23.08
N VAL A 124 -9.34 20.80 -22.78
CA VAL A 124 -8.03 20.59 -23.40
C VAL A 124 -8.18 20.30 -24.89
N ALA A 125 -9.10 19.42 -25.28
CA ALA A 125 -9.36 19.05 -26.68
C ALA A 125 -9.80 20.27 -27.51
N ALA A 126 -10.75 21.06 -27.01
CA ALA A 126 -11.25 22.25 -27.70
C ALA A 126 -10.14 23.30 -27.92
N ARG A 127 -9.23 23.45 -26.95
CA ARG A 127 -8.11 24.39 -27.07
C ARG A 127 -7.04 23.90 -28.04
N LEU A 128 -6.76 22.61 -28.05
CA LEU A 128 -5.78 21.99 -28.95
C LEU A 128 -6.26 21.90 -30.41
N GLU A 129 -7.57 21.84 -30.65
CA GLU A 129 -8.15 21.79 -32.02
C GLU A 129 -7.78 23.01 -32.87
N HIS A 130 -7.52 24.15 -32.22
CA HIS A 130 -7.21 25.41 -32.89
C HIS A 130 -5.70 25.64 -33.11
N GLU A 131 -4.85 24.73 -32.61
CA GLU A 131 -3.38 24.87 -32.62
C GLU A 131 -2.74 23.83 -33.55
N ASP A 132 -1.72 24.24 -34.33
CA ASP A 132 -0.94 23.29 -35.13
C ASP A 132 0.15 22.62 -34.27
N LEU A 133 -0.22 21.50 -33.66
CA LEU A 133 0.62 20.74 -32.74
C LEU A 133 1.86 20.11 -33.41
N THR A 134 1.82 19.92 -34.73
CA THR A 134 2.95 19.33 -35.48
C THR A 134 4.01 20.35 -35.81
N ALA A 135 3.62 21.62 -35.99
CA ALA A 135 4.53 22.74 -36.21
C ALA A 135 4.99 23.39 -34.89
N MET A 136 4.32 23.11 -33.77
CA MET A 136 4.62 23.69 -32.47
C MET A 136 5.90 23.09 -31.85
N PRO A 137 6.85 23.92 -31.35
CA PRO A 137 8.01 23.40 -30.64
C PRO A 137 7.60 22.77 -29.31
N ALA A 138 8.27 21.69 -28.91
CA ALA A 138 7.94 20.92 -27.71
C ALA A 138 7.81 21.78 -26.42
N ARG A 139 8.65 22.81 -26.27
CA ARG A 139 8.57 23.75 -25.13
C ARG A 139 7.32 24.63 -25.14
N ALA A 140 6.82 25.01 -26.32
CA ALA A 140 5.58 25.77 -26.43
C ALA A 140 4.36 24.89 -26.16
N LEU A 141 4.41 23.63 -26.58
CA LEU A 141 3.41 22.63 -26.22
C LEU A 141 3.37 22.41 -24.69
N ASP A 142 4.53 22.31 -24.05
CA ASP A 142 4.63 22.22 -22.58
C ASP A 142 3.97 23.44 -21.90
N ALA A 143 4.32 24.66 -22.33
CA ALA A 143 3.74 25.88 -21.78
C ALA A 143 2.23 25.99 -22.03
N LEU A 144 1.76 25.52 -23.19
CA LEU A 144 0.33 25.48 -23.51
C LEU A 144 -0.40 24.52 -22.57
N LEU A 145 0.11 23.30 -22.40
CA LEU A 145 -0.45 22.29 -21.49
C LEU A 145 -0.42 22.75 -20.03
N GLU A 146 0.64 23.45 -19.61
CA GLU A 146 0.73 24.05 -18.28
C GLU A 146 -0.31 25.15 -18.08
N SER A 147 -0.55 25.99 -19.10
CA SER A 147 -1.61 27.02 -19.08
C SER A 147 -3.04 26.45 -19.07
N LEU A 148 -3.19 25.15 -19.32
CA LEU A 148 -4.46 24.44 -19.26
C LEU A 148 -4.73 23.81 -17.88
N ALA A 149 -3.74 23.79 -16.99
CA ALA A 149 -3.95 23.36 -15.62
C ALA A 149 -4.97 24.30 -14.95
N PRO A 150 -6.15 23.80 -14.58
CA PRO A 150 -7.19 24.67 -14.05
C PRO A 150 -6.72 25.31 -12.73
N ALA A 151 -7.05 26.58 -12.53
CA ALA A 151 -7.08 27.20 -11.21
C ALA A 151 -8.26 26.59 -10.43
N LEU A 152 -8.14 25.31 -10.07
CA LEU A 152 -9.03 24.67 -9.11
C LEU A 152 -8.71 25.32 -7.76
N GLU A 153 -9.55 26.27 -7.35
CA GLU A 153 -9.52 26.75 -5.98
C GLU A 153 -10.14 25.66 -5.09
N PRO A 154 -9.40 25.12 -4.11
CA PRO A 154 -9.94 24.11 -3.21
C PRO A 154 -10.96 24.76 -2.26
N VAL A 155 -12.21 24.30 -2.30
CA VAL A 155 -13.29 24.68 -1.37
C VAL A 155 -13.49 23.61 -0.27
N GLY A 156 -12.72 22.52 -0.26
CA GLY A 156 -12.71 21.57 0.85
C GLY A 156 -11.71 20.40 0.79
N PRO A 157 -11.65 19.57 1.85
CA PRO A 157 -10.78 18.40 1.98
C PRO A 157 -10.79 17.42 0.81
N ARG A 158 -11.99 17.10 0.31
CA ARG A 158 -12.21 16.09 -0.74
C ARG A 158 -11.77 16.59 -2.12
N GLU A 159 -11.86 17.90 -2.34
CA GLU A 159 -11.50 18.53 -3.60
C GLU A 159 -9.98 18.53 -3.80
N VAL A 160 -9.19 18.52 -2.72
CA VAL A 160 -7.71 18.38 -2.79
C VAL A 160 -7.29 17.06 -3.43
N VAL A 161 -8.02 15.97 -3.20
CA VAL A 161 -7.70 14.66 -3.79
C VAL A 161 -8.11 14.60 -5.26
N PHE A 162 -9.23 15.23 -5.60
CA PHE A 162 -9.66 15.37 -6.98
C PHE A 162 -8.67 16.20 -7.79
N GLU A 163 -8.18 17.31 -7.24
CA GLU A 163 -7.15 18.15 -7.86
C GLU A 163 -5.87 17.37 -8.20
N GLN A 164 -5.39 16.53 -7.28
CA GLN A 164 -4.20 15.70 -7.50
C GLN A 164 -4.41 14.70 -8.64
N PHE A 165 -5.57 14.05 -8.66
CA PHE A 165 -5.92 13.11 -9.73
C PHE A 165 -6.10 13.82 -11.08
N LEU A 166 -6.85 14.91 -11.12
CA LEU A 166 -7.10 15.70 -12.33
C LEU A 166 -5.80 16.30 -12.89
N GLY A 167 -4.91 16.78 -12.00
CA GLY A 167 -3.58 17.23 -12.39
C GLY A 167 -2.73 16.11 -13.00
N GLY A 168 -2.75 14.91 -12.39
CA GLY A 168 -2.07 13.74 -12.95
C GLY A 168 -2.70 13.28 -14.28
N LEU A 169 -4.02 13.29 -14.40
CA LEU A 169 -4.74 12.97 -15.64
C LEU A 169 -4.39 13.96 -16.76
N LEU A 170 -4.29 15.26 -16.46
CA LEU A 170 -3.82 16.27 -17.42
C LEU A 170 -2.39 15.98 -17.89
N LYS A 171 -1.50 15.51 -17.00
CA LYS A 171 -0.14 15.08 -17.39
C LYS A 171 -0.16 13.84 -18.30
N LYS A 172 -1.06 12.88 -18.05
CA LYS A 172 -1.26 11.72 -18.94
C LYS A 172 -1.77 12.16 -20.31
N ALA A 173 -2.74 13.06 -20.35
CA ALA A 173 -3.25 13.66 -21.59
C ALA A 173 -2.12 14.39 -22.36
N GLY A 174 -1.31 15.19 -21.66
CA GLY A 174 -0.15 15.85 -22.26
C GLY A 174 0.89 14.87 -22.80
N SER A 175 1.14 13.77 -22.09
CA SER A 175 2.06 12.71 -22.51
C SER A 175 1.53 11.95 -23.74
N LEU A 176 0.22 11.71 -23.80
CA LEU A 176 -0.45 11.16 -24.99
C LEU A 176 -0.25 12.07 -26.20
N VAL A 177 -0.51 13.38 -26.06
CA VAL A 177 -0.34 14.36 -27.16
C VAL A 177 1.12 14.37 -27.64
N LYS A 178 2.10 14.35 -26.73
CA LYS A 178 3.52 14.25 -27.08
C LYS A 178 3.86 12.94 -27.80
N GLY A 179 3.32 11.83 -27.34
CA GLY A 179 3.49 10.52 -27.97
C GLY A 179 3.00 10.52 -29.42
N VAL A 180 1.82 11.10 -29.68
CA VAL A 180 1.29 11.29 -31.05
C VAL A 180 2.24 12.10 -31.92
N VAL A 181 2.70 13.26 -31.43
CA VAL A 181 3.62 14.14 -32.16
C VAL A 181 4.93 13.41 -32.49
N LYS A 182 5.47 12.62 -31.57
CA LYS A 182 6.69 11.83 -31.81
C LYS A 182 6.51 10.75 -32.85
N ILE A 183 5.40 10.00 -32.81
CA ILE A 183 5.12 8.96 -33.80
C ILE A 183 5.02 9.59 -35.20
N ALA A 184 4.36 10.75 -35.30
CA ALA A 184 4.29 11.52 -36.55
C ALA A 184 5.67 11.98 -37.03
N GLN A 185 6.53 12.49 -36.13
CA GLN A 185 7.90 12.93 -36.45
C GLN A 185 8.84 11.78 -36.84
N LYS A 186 8.68 10.59 -36.25
CA LYS A 186 9.49 9.40 -36.57
C LYS A 186 9.17 8.82 -37.97
N GLY A 187 8.19 9.36 -38.70
CA GLY A 187 7.91 9.00 -40.10
C GLY A 187 7.46 7.55 -40.28
N ILE A 188 7.03 6.88 -39.21
CA ILE A 188 6.51 5.52 -39.23
C ILE A 188 5.21 5.55 -40.05
N SER A 189 5.09 4.69 -41.08
CA SER A 189 4.01 4.68 -42.10
C SER A 189 2.56 4.59 -41.60
N VAL A 190 2.36 4.58 -40.28
CA VAL A 190 1.09 4.65 -39.56
C VAL A 190 0.49 6.07 -39.55
N VAL A 191 1.24 7.13 -39.95
CA VAL A 191 0.79 8.54 -39.92
C VAL A 191 -0.54 8.81 -40.66
N SER A 192 -0.92 8.01 -41.66
CA SER A 192 -2.22 8.19 -42.36
C SER A 192 -3.44 7.64 -41.61
N LYS A 193 -3.26 7.04 -40.42
CA LYS A 193 -4.32 6.37 -39.64
C LYS A 193 -4.42 6.84 -38.18
N ILE A 194 -3.64 7.84 -37.78
CA ILE A 194 -3.67 8.34 -36.41
C ILE A 194 -4.97 9.10 -36.19
N LEU A 195 -5.73 8.72 -35.16
CA LEU A 195 -6.96 9.39 -34.78
C LEU A 195 -6.68 10.87 -34.45
N PRO A 196 -7.58 11.80 -34.81
CA PRO A 196 -7.49 13.19 -34.38
C PRO A 196 -7.30 13.29 -32.86
N ILE A 197 -6.41 14.18 -32.42
CA ILE A 197 -6.06 14.32 -30.99
C ILE A 197 -7.29 14.62 -30.13
N GLY A 198 -8.25 15.41 -30.63
CA GLY A 198 -9.53 15.64 -29.95
C GLY A 198 -10.34 14.37 -29.73
N ILE A 199 -10.33 13.44 -30.70
CA ILE A 199 -10.99 12.12 -30.54
C ILE A 199 -10.23 11.29 -29.51
N LEU A 200 -8.90 11.23 -29.57
CA LEU A 200 -8.10 10.49 -28.58
C LEU A 200 -8.30 11.00 -27.15
N LEU A 201 -8.35 12.31 -26.93
CA LEU A 201 -8.60 12.90 -25.61
C LEU A 201 -10.01 12.59 -25.10
N LYS A 202 -11.01 12.59 -25.99
CA LYS A 202 -12.37 12.16 -25.65
C LYS A 202 -12.42 10.67 -25.27
N LYS A 203 -11.70 9.81 -26.00
CA LYS A 203 -11.59 8.38 -25.67
C LYS A 203 -10.80 8.17 -24.37
N LEU A 204 -9.79 9.00 -24.07
CA LEU A 204 -9.09 9.02 -22.78
C LEU A 204 -10.06 9.31 -21.61
N GLY A 205 -11.00 10.25 -21.78
CA GLY A 205 -12.10 10.48 -20.82
C GLY A 205 -12.95 9.23 -20.60
N GLY A 206 -13.21 8.49 -21.69
CA GLY A 206 -13.87 7.18 -21.66
C GLY A 206 -13.18 6.12 -20.79
N LEU A 207 -11.86 6.22 -20.57
CA LEU A 207 -11.11 5.30 -19.69
C LEU A 207 -11.17 5.69 -18.20
N VAL A 208 -11.52 6.94 -17.87
CA VAL A 208 -11.59 7.41 -16.48
C VAL A 208 -12.67 6.64 -15.70
N ARG A 209 -13.85 6.43 -16.31
CA ARG A 209 -14.96 5.71 -15.67
C ARG A 209 -14.59 4.26 -15.31
N PRO A 210 -14.04 3.43 -16.22
CA PRO A 210 -13.47 2.13 -15.88
C PRO A 210 -12.43 2.17 -14.75
N LEU A 211 -11.50 3.13 -14.79
CA LEU A 211 -10.50 3.29 -13.74
C LEU A 211 -11.15 3.55 -12.37
N LEU A 212 -12.10 4.49 -12.30
CA LEU A 212 -12.80 4.82 -11.05
C LEU A 212 -13.65 3.66 -10.54
N ALA A 213 -14.28 2.90 -11.43
CA ALA A 213 -14.99 1.67 -11.07
C ALA A 213 -14.04 0.62 -10.47
N ARG A 214 -12.82 0.46 -11.02
CA ARG A 214 -11.78 -0.41 -10.47
C ARG A 214 -11.21 0.11 -9.14
N VAL A 215 -11.07 1.44 -8.98
CA VAL A 215 -10.71 2.07 -7.70
C VAL A 215 -11.75 1.73 -6.63
N ILE A 216 -13.05 1.87 -6.93
CA ILE A 216 -14.13 1.48 -6.01
C ILE A 216 -14.04 -0.01 -5.68
N LYS A 217 -13.90 -0.89 -6.68
CA LYS A 217 -13.74 -2.34 -6.46
C LYS A 217 -12.53 -2.65 -5.58
N SER A 218 -11.40 -2.00 -5.84
CA SER A 218 -10.17 -2.16 -5.04
C SER A 218 -10.36 -1.71 -3.59
N ALA A 219 -10.99 -0.55 -3.38
CA ALA A 219 -11.35 -0.04 -2.06
C ALA A 219 -12.30 -0.99 -1.31
N MET A 220 -13.23 -1.64 -2.01
CA MET A 220 -14.13 -2.66 -1.48
C MET A 220 -13.45 -4.04 -1.31
N ASN A 221 -12.19 -4.20 -1.70
CA ASN A 221 -11.44 -5.47 -1.77
C ASN A 221 -12.04 -6.52 -2.70
N ARG A 222 -12.83 -6.06 -3.67
CA ARG A 222 -13.26 -6.86 -4.79
C ARG A 222 -12.13 -6.84 -5.81
N LEU A 223 -11.22 -7.80 -5.68
CA LEU A 223 -10.15 -7.97 -6.65
C LEU A 223 -10.79 -8.42 -7.98
N PRO A 224 -10.53 -7.73 -9.11
CA PRO A 224 -10.76 -8.30 -10.43
C PRO A 224 -10.13 -9.69 -10.46
N ALA A 225 -10.82 -10.70 -11.00
CA ALA A 225 -10.41 -12.10 -11.02
C ALA A 225 -8.91 -12.18 -11.33
N ALA A 226 -8.10 -12.36 -10.29
CA ALA A 226 -6.69 -12.05 -10.37
C ALA A 226 -6.05 -12.91 -11.48
N VAL A 227 -5.60 -12.24 -12.55
CA VAL A 227 -4.55 -12.73 -13.45
C VAL A 227 -4.89 -14.02 -14.22
N ARG A 228 -5.85 -14.04 -15.16
CA ARG A 228 -6.02 -15.24 -16.01
C ARG A 228 -5.83 -15.13 -17.53
N PRO A 229 -6.02 -14.00 -18.23
CA PRO A 229 -5.80 -14.04 -19.69
C PRO A 229 -5.06 -12.86 -20.34
N ILE A 230 -4.71 -11.78 -19.62
CA ILE A 230 -4.18 -10.56 -20.28
C ILE A 230 -2.73 -10.75 -20.78
N ALA A 231 -1.90 -11.50 -20.04
CA ALA A 231 -0.59 -11.93 -20.54
C ALA A 231 -0.71 -12.95 -21.69
N GLU A 232 -1.78 -13.75 -21.72
CA GLU A 232 -2.01 -14.76 -22.77
C GLU A 232 -2.63 -14.17 -24.05
N GLN A 233 -3.36 -13.06 -23.97
CA GLN A 233 -4.04 -12.42 -25.10
C GLN A 233 -3.18 -11.36 -25.81
N ILE A 234 -2.28 -10.69 -25.09
CA ILE A 234 -1.26 -9.84 -25.72
C ILE A 234 -0.24 -10.72 -26.48
N ALA A 235 0.17 -11.86 -25.91
CA ALA A 235 0.97 -12.89 -26.62
C ALA A 235 0.23 -13.53 -27.82
N LYS A 236 -1.11 -13.62 -27.78
CA LYS A 236 -1.93 -14.11 -28.91
C LYS A 236 -2.16 -13.07 -30.01
N LYS A 237 -2.28 -11.79 -29.68
CA LYS A 237 -2.54 -10.70 -30.64
C LYS A 237 -1.27 -10.11 -31.26
N LEU A 238 -0.09 -10.32 -30.65
CA LEU A 238 1.23 -10.05 -31.22
C LEU A 238 1.80 -11.21 -32.07
N GLY A 239 1.06 -12.31 -32.24
CA GLY A 239 1.42 -13.40 -33.16
C GLY A 239 2.38 -14.47 -32.64
N VAL A 240 2.51 -14.66 -31.32
CA VAL A 240 3.51 -15.58 -30.72
C VAL A 240 2.92 -16.94 -30.27
N ALA A 241 1.62 -17.20 -30.46
CA ALA A 241 1.04 -18.48 -30.06
C ALA A 241 1.18 -19.58 -31.14
N GLY A 242 2.36 -20.19 -31.19
CA GLY A 242 2.63 -21.47 -31.84
C GLY A 242 3.57 -22.32 -31.00
N GLY A 243 3.05 -23.04 -29.99
CA GLY A 243 3.82 -24.05 -29.26
C GLY A 243 3.39 -24.26 -27.81
N ALA A 244 2.27 -24.95 -27.61
CA ALA A 244 1.96 -25.51 -26.30
C ALA A 244 2.83 -26.76 -26.06
N GLY A 245 3.76 -26.68 -25.11
CA GLY A 245 4.56 -27.81 -24.63
C GLY A 245 5.00 -27.56 -23.20
N ALA A 246 4.38 -28.28 -22.26
CA ALA A 246 4.64 -28.21 -20.84
C ALA A 246 6.12 -28.52 -20.51
N ALA A 247 6.91 -27.50 -20.21
CA ALA A 247 8.18 -27.66 -19.53
C ALA A 247 7.93 -27.77 -18.02
N ARG A 248 7.79 -29.01 -17.56
CA ARG A 248 8.11 -29.40 -16.18
C ARG A 248 9.60 -29.06 -15.97
N GLY A 249 9.86 -27.90 -15.37
CA GLY A 249 11.18 -27.43 -14.96
C GLY A 249 11.35 -27.57 -13.46
N ASP A 250 12.43 -28.21 -13.09
CA ASP A 250 12.85 -28.69 -11.78
C ASP A 250 12.69 -27.74 -10.58
N ALA A 251 12.42 -28.34 -9.42
CA ALA A 251 12.50 -27.67 -8.13
C ALA A 251 13.98 -27.39 -7.81
N GLY A 252 14.39 -26.13 -7.93
CA GLY A 252 15.72 -25.66 -7.58
C GLY A 252 15.66 -24.25 -7.00
N ALA A 253 16.12 -24.11 -5.76
CA ALA A 253 16.07 -22.90 -4.97
C ALA A 253 16.94 -21.75 -5.55
N THR A 254 16.32 -20.61 -5.82
CA THR A 254 16.92 -19.28 -5.69
C THR A 254 15.85 -18.30 -5.20
N GLY A 255 16.07 -17.72 -4.03
CA GLY A 255 15.17 -16.74 -3.43
C GLY A 255 15.25 -15.42 -4.18
N THR A 256 14.25 -15.16 -5.03
CA THR A 256 13.90 -13.82 -5.49
C THR A 256 12.63 -13.39 -4.76
N SER A 257 12.76 -12.34 -3.94
CA SER A 257 11.64 -11.71 -3.25
C SER A 257 10.78 -10.93 -4.24
N ASP A 258 9.75 -11.57 -4.78
CA ASP A 258 8.68 -10.90 -5.52
C ASP A 258 7.82 -10.09 -4.54
N ALA A 259 8.21 -8.84 -4.27
CA ALA A 259 7.32 -7.90 -3.60
C ALA A 259 6.21 -7.52 -4.59
N GLU A 260 4.98 -7.98 -4.34
CA GLU A 260 3.83 -7.67 -5.20
C GLU A 260 3.61 -6.15 -5.30
N PRO A 261 3.35 -5.62 -6.51
CA PRO A 261 3.04 -4.21 -6.69
C PRO A 261 1.77 -3.82 -5.94
N SER A 262 1.76 -2.61 -5.39
CA SER A 262 0.59 -2.05 -4.69
C SER A 262 -0.64 -2.04 -5.60
N ALA A 263 -1.86 -2.06 -5.02
CA ALA A 263 -3.09 -1.97 -5.81
C ALA A 263 -3.11 -0.70 -6.69
N ALA A 264 -2.66 0.44 -6.17
CA ALA A 264 -2.56 1.69 -6.91
C ALA A 264 -1.57 1.60 -8.08
N SER A 265 -0.40 0.98 -7.87
CA SER A 265 0.59 0.77 -8.94
C SER A 265 0.04 -0.11 -10.06
N ARG A 266 -0.72 -1.15 -9.71
CA ARG A 266 -1.39 -2.02 -10.69
C ARG A 266 -2.44 -1.24 -11.49
N LEU A 267 -3.31 -0.48 -10.81
CA LEU A 267 -4.36 0.31 -11.46
C LEU A 267 -3.78 1.41 -12.37
N ALA A 268 -2.76 2.14 -11.90
CA ALA A 268 -2.08 3.14 -12.70
C ALA A 268 -1.39 2.52 -13.92
N GLY A 269 -0.69 1.40 -13.75
CA GLY A 269 -0.06 0.68 -14.85
C GLY A 269 -1.05 0.06 -15.84
N GLU A 270 -2.23 -0.38 -15.39
CA GLU A 270 -3.32 -0.81 -16.26
C GLU A 270 -3.87 0.34 -17.09
N PHE A 271 -4.15 1.48 -16.46
CA PHE A 271 -4.56 2.69 -17.15
C PHE A 271 -3.53 3.10 -18.21
N ASP A 272 -2.24 3.09 -17.89
CA ASP A 272 -1.17 3.43 -18.84
C ASP A 272 -1.15 2.49 -20.05
N ARG A 273 -1.39 1.18 -19.84
CA ARG A 273 -1.50 0.22 -20.95
C ARG A 273 -2.72 0.47 -21.81
N GLU A 274 -3.86 0.81 -21.22
CA GLU A 274 -5.09 1.15 -21.96
C GLU A 274 -4.92 2.42 -22.79
N VAL A 275 -4.23 3.43 -22.24
CA VAL A 275 -3.91 4.66 -22.96
C VAL A 275 -2.96 4.39 -24.14
N VAL A 276 -1.92 3.56 -23.94
CA VAL A 276 -1.05 3.13 -25.05
C VAL A 276 -1.85 2.31 -26.08
N GLY A 277 -2.79 1.47 -25.63
CA GLY A 277 -3.70 0.73 -26.50
C GLY A 277 -4.56 1.65 -27.38
N LEU A 278 -5.09 2.75 -26.82
CA LEU A 278 -5.80 3.78 -27.59
C LEU A 278 -4.88 4.48 -28.60
N LEU A 279 -3.63 4.79 -28.22
CA LEU A 279 -2.67 5.47 -29.09
C LEU A 279 -2.26 4.61 -30.30
N LEU A 280 -2.14 3.30 -30.10
CA LEU A 280 -1.76 2.33 -31.14
C LEU A 280 -2.96 1.79 -31.93
N ALA A 281 -4.19 2.22 -31.60
CA ALA A 281 -5.39 1.76 -32.29
C ALA A 281 -5.42 2.25 -33.75
N PRO A 282 -5.62 1.35 -34.75
CA PRO A 282 -5.57 1.72 -36.16
C PRO A 282 -6.76 2.53 -36.66
N ASP A 283 -7.90 2.50 -35.96
CA ASP A 283 -9.12 3.22 -36.28
C ASP A 283 -10.00 3.41 -35.03
N GLU A 284 -11.11 4.14 -35.19
CA GLU A 284 -12.02 4.44 -34.08
C GLU A 284 -12.72 3.18 -33.55
N ILE A 285 -12.96 2.16 -34.40
CA ILE A 285 -13.61 0.91 -33.99
C ILE A 285 -12.69 0.11 -33.08
N ALA A 286 -11.40 0.04 -33.41
CA ALA A 286 -10.40 -0.60 -32.57
C ALA A 286 -10.23 0.15 -31.23
N ALA A 287 -10.24 1.49 -31.26
CA ALA A 287 -10.22 2.30 -30.04
C ALA A 287 -11.48 2.07 -29.16
N ASP A 288 -12.65 1.96 -29.77
CA ASP A 288 -13.90 1.60 -29.08
C ASP A 288 -13.84 0.18 -28.50
N GLY A 289 -13.14 -0.74 -29.16
CA GLY A 289 -12.84 -2.07 -28.63
C GLY A 289 -12.05 -2.03 -27.32
N VAL A 290 -11.03 -1.17 -27.22
CA VAL A 290 -10.25 -0.98 -25.98
C VAL A 290 -11.14 -0.44 -24.86
N LEU A 291 -12.01 0.54 -25.16
CA LEU A 291 -12.96 1.09 -24.18
C LEU A 291 -13.99 0.04 -23.73
N ALA A 292 -14.51 -0.75 -24.65
CA ALA A 292 -15.48 -1.80 -24.36
C ALA A 292 -14.88 -2.91 -23.49
N GLU A 293 -13.64 -3.32 -23.75
CA GLU A 293 -12.90 -4.29 -22.94
C GLU A 293 -12.67 -3.73 -21.52
N ALA A 294 -12.17 -2.49 -21.41
CA ALA A 294 -11.97 -1.83 -20.12
C ALA A 294 -13.26 -1.72 -19.30
N ALA A 295 -14.39 -1.39 -19.95
CA ALA A 295 -15.70 -1.29 -19.33
C ALA A 295 -16.26 -2.66 -18.93
N ALA A 296 -16.10 -3.70 -19.75
CA ALA A 296 -16.53 -5.06 -19.45
C ALA A 296 -15.79 -5.61 -18.22
N ASP A 297 -14.47 -5.41 -18.16
CA ASP A 297 -13.65 -5.79 -17.01
C ASP A 297 -14.04 -5.01 -15.74
N ALA A 298 -14.33 -3.71 -15.90
CA ALA A 298 -14.84 -2.88 -14.82
C ALA A 298 -16.25 -3.28 -14.34
N GLN A 299 -17.06 -3.98 -15.15
CA GLN A 299 -18.40 -4.45 -14.78
C GLN A 299 -18.44 -5.91 -14.30
N ALA A 300 -17.41 -6.71 -14.57
CA ALA A 300 -17.36 -8.12 -14.18
C ALA A 300 -17.64 -8.32 -12.68
N GLU A 301 -18.60 -9.20 -12.37
CA GLU A 301 -18.86 -9.63 -10.99
C GLU A 301 -17.65 -10.35 -10.43
N THR A 302 -17.26 -9.95 -9.23
CA THR A 302 -16.07 -10.44 -8.54
C THR A 302 -16.51 -11.04 -7.21
N PRO A 303 -16.02 -12.24 -6.85
CA PRO A 303 -16.26 -12.80 -5.52
C PRO A 303 -15.81 -11.81 -4.44
N ASP A 304 -16.51 -11.79 -3.30
CA ASP A 304 -16.16 -10.97 -2.13
C ASP A 304 -15.65 -11.86 -0.99
N PRO A 305 -14.44 -12.46 -1.12
CA PRO A 305 -13.92 -13.40 -0.12
C PRO A 305 -13.65 -12.71 1.23
N ILE A 306 -13.41 -11.40 1.22
CA ILE A 306 -13.20 -10.62 2.45
C ILE A 306 -14.54 -10.40 3.17
N GLY A 307 -15.60 -10.07 2.44
CA GLY A 307 -16.95 -9.99 3.01
C GLY A 307 -17.45 -11.33 3.55
N GLU A 308 -17.15 -12.43 2.86
CA GLU A 308 -17.41 -13.79 3.35
C GLU A 308 -16.64 -14.08 4.64
N LEU A 309 -15.36 -13.67 4.72
CA LEU A 309 -14.56 -13.79 5.93
C LEU A 309 -15.16 -12.99 7.10
N ASP A 310 -15.63 -11.77 6.87
CA ASP A 310 -16.29 -10.96 7.89
C ASP A 310 -17.57 -11.62 8.41
N ALA A 311 -18.38 -12.20 7.54
CA ALA A 311 -19.55 -12.96 7.93
C ALA A 311 -19.17 -14.21 8.73
N ALA A 312 -18.13 -14.93 8.31
CA ALA A 312 -17.66 -16.14 8.96
C ALA A 312 -17.05 -15.86 10.35
N ARG A 313 -16.35 -14.73 10.54
CA ARG A 313 -15.85 -14.27 11.85
C ARG A 313 -16.98 -14.11 12.85
N ARG A 314 -18.06 -13.43 12.44
CA ARG A 314 -19.24 -13.20 13.29
C ARG A 314 -19.93 -14.51 13.65
N GLU A 315 -20.15 -15.36 12.66
CA GLU A 315 -20.82 -16.63 12.90
C GLU A 315 -19.99 -17.55 13.82
N LEU A 316 -18.67 -17.60 13.62
CA LEU A 316 -17.78 -18.33 14.51
C LEU A 316 -17.84 -17.76 15.94
N GLY A 317 -17.68 -16.44 16.10
CA GLY A 317 -17.72 -15.79 17.40
C GLY A 317 -19.03 -16.05 18.14
N ARG A 318 -20.17 -15.89 17.46
CA ARG A 318 -21.50 -16.19 17.99
C ARG A 318 -21.58 -17.64 18.48
N ARG A 319 -21.25 -18.62 17.64
CA ARG A 319 -21.29 -20.05 18.00
C ARG A 319 -20.39 -20.38 19.19
N LEU A 320 -19.16 -19.86 19.23
CA LEU A 320 -18.23 -20.09 20.34
C LEU A 320 -18.76 -19.56 21.68
N THR A 321 -19.53 -18.47 21.67
CA THR A 321 -20.12 -17.90 22.90
C THR A 321 -21.42 -18.58 23.32
N GLU A 322 -22.17 -19.17 22.38
CA GLU A 322 -23.43 -19.87 22.64
C GLU A 322 -23.26 -21.35 23.03
N LEU A 323 -22.11 -21.95 22.69
CA LEU A 323 -21.81 -23.33 23.02
C LEU A 323 -21.86 -23.58 24.55
N PRO A 324 -22.19 -24.80 25.00
CA PRO A 324 -22.06 -25.15 26.41
C PRO A 324 -20.63 -24.96 26.91
N ALA A 325 -20.48 -24.52 28.16
CA ALA A 325 -19.16 -24.31 28.74
C ALA A 325 -18.33 -25.62 28.71
N GLY A 326 -17.10 -25.56 28.18
CA GLY A 326 -16.24 -26.73 28.04
C GLY A 326 -16.54 -27.65 26.85
N ALA A 327 -17.49 -27.27 25.98
CA ALA A 327 -17.75 -27.98 24.73
C ALA A 327 -16.54 -27.92 23.78
N TYR A 328 -16.45 -28.92 22.90
CA TYR A 328 -15.34 -29.06 21.96
C TYR A 328 -15.65 -28.39 20.61
N PRO A 329 -15.02 -27.25 20.25
CA PRO A 329 -15.47 -26.40 19.15
C PRO A 329 -14.86 -26.77 17.77
N LYS A 330 -14.40 -28.01 17.59
CA LYS A 330 -13.78 -28.45 16.33
C LYS A 330 -14.69 -28.27 15.11
N PRO A 331 -16.00 -28.62 15.15
CA PRO A 331 -16.89 -28.44 13.99
C PRO A 331 -16.99 -26.98 13.53
N GLU A 332 -17.07 -26.05 14.47
CA GLU A 332 -17.17 -24.61 14.20
C GLU A 332 -15.88 -24.08 13.56
N ILE A 333 -14.72 -24.47 14.11
CA ILE A 333 -13.41 -24.07 13.57
C ILE A 333 -13.19 -24.68 12.17
N GLN A 334 -13.53 -25.95 11.97
CA GLN A 334 -13.36 -26.65 10.70
C GLN A 334 -14.20 -26.01 9.57
N GLN A 335 -15.37 -25.47 9.88
CA GLN A 335 -16.20 -24.71 8.92
C GLN A 335 -15.64 -23.33 8.60
N PHE A 336 -14.89 -22.72 9.53
CA PHE A 336 -14.30 -21.39 9.36
C PHE A 336 -13.02 -21.41 8.50
N LEU A 337 -12.18 -22.43 8.66
CA LEU A 337 -10.86 -22.50 8.00
C LEU A 337 -10.89 -22.35 6.47
N PRO A 338 -11.83 -22.96 5.70
CA PRO A 338 -11.90 -22.76 4.26
C PRO A 338 -12.09 -21.29 3.84
N VAL A 339 -12.85 -20.52 4.63
CA VAL A 339 -13.09 -19.09 4.36
C VAL A 339 -11.82 -18.27 4.60
N VAL A 340 -11.08 -18.58 5.67
CA VAL A 340 -9.76 -17.98 5.92
C VAL A 340 -8.81 -18.25 4.74
N MET A 341 -8.82 -19.47 4.21
CA MET A 341 -7.99 -19.81 3.03
C MET A 341 -8.40 -19.05 1.77
N ALA A 342 -9.69 -18.82 1.55
CA ALA A 342 -10.20 -18.09 0.38
C ALA A 342 -9.83 -16.59 0.43
N ALA A 343 -9.73 -16.03 1.63
CA ALA A 343 -9.37 -14.63 1.86
C ALA A 343 -7.86 -14.35 1.86
N LEU A 344 -7.01 -15.39 1.87
CA LEU A 344 -5.56 -15.23 1.81
C LEU A 344 -5.09 -15.11 0.36
N PRO A 345 -4.29 -14.08 0.00
CA PRO A 345 -3.72 -13.98 -1.34
C PRO A 345 -2.84 -15.21 -1.59
N LEU A 346 -3.26 -16.00 -2.59
CA LEU A 346 -2.65 -17.24 -3.11
C LEU A 346 -1.37 -17.68 -2.39
N ILE A 347 -1.53 -18.33 -1.23
CA ILE A 347 -0.48 -19.20 -0.73
C ILE A 347 -0.31 -20.25 -1.83
N LYS A 348 0.86 -20.26 -2.49
CA LYS A 348 1.28 -21.31 -3.44
C LYS A 348 1.45 -22.61 -2.65
N LEU A 349 0.34 -23.13 -2.14
CA LEU A 349 0.27 -24.32 -1.33
C LEU A 349 0.46 -25.47 -2.31
N GLY A 350 1.71 -25.89 -2.49
CA GLY A 350 2.09 -27.09 -3.26
C GLY A 350 1.59 -28.40 -2.65
N LEU A 351 0.57 -28.34 -1.78
CA LEU A 351 -0.05 -29.50 -1.17
C LEU A 351 -1.07 -30.09 -2.14
N LYS A 352 -0.91 -31.38 -2.44
CA LYS A 352 -1.94 -32.17 -3.12
C LYS A 352 -3.25 -32.04 -2.33
N ILE A 353 -4.39 -32.01 -3.03
CA ILE A 353 -5.74 -31.81 -2.47
C ILE A 353 -6.00 -32.69 -1.21
N ILE A 354 -5.46 -33.92 -1.19
CA ILE A 354 -5.59 -34.87 -0.07
C ILE A 354 -4.80 -34.42 1.18
N GLY A 355 -3.62 -33.82 1.01
CA GLY A 355 -2.81 -33.31 2.13
C GLY A 355 -3.39 -32.05 2.78
N ARG A 356 -4.05 -31.21 1.98
CA ARG A 356 -4.70 -29.98 2.46
C ARG A 356 -5.76 -30.26 3.52
N GLN A 357 -6.67 -31.22 3.28
CA GLN A 357 -7.74 -31.52 4.24
C GLN A 357 -7.17 -32.03 5.56
N ARG A 358 -6.15 -32.89 5.52
CA ARG A 358 -5.47 -33.40 6.71
C ARG A 358 -4.84 -32.29 7.55
N VAL A 359 -4.18 -31.32 6.92
CA VAL A 359 -3.58 -30.17 7.61
C VAL A 359 -4.67 -29.29 8.23
N VAL A 360 -5.75 -29.02 7.50
CA VAL A 360 -6.91 -28.25 8.00
C VAL A 360 -7.54 -28.93 9.22
N ASP A 361 -7.79 -30.24 9.13
CA ASP A 361 -8.40 -31.01 10.21
C ASP A 361 -7.50 -31.05 11.46
N PHE A 362 -6.17 -31.17 11.26
CA PHE A 362 -5.20 -31.14 12.34
C PHE A 362 -5.13 -29.77 13.02
N ILE A 363 -5.07 -28.68 12.24
CA ILE A 363 -5.09 -27.32 12.78
C ILE A 363 -6.40 -27.07 13.55
N ALA A 364 -7.54 -27.46 12.99
CA ALA A 364 -8.84 -27.31 13.65
C ALA A 364 -8.89 -28.06 14.99
N GLU A 365 -8.41 -29.30 15.02
CA GLU A 365 -8.33 -30.12 16.22
C GLU A 365 -7.47 -29.47 17.31
N ARG A 366 -6.27 -29.01 16.94
CA ARG A 366 -5.36 -28.38 17.90
C ARG A 366 -5.87 -27.06 18.45
N ILE A 367 -6.45 -26.21 17.60
CA ILE A 367 -7.06 -24.96 18.06
C ILE A 367 -8.27 -25.25 18.96
N ALA A 368 -9.07 -26.28 18.65
CA ALA A 368 -10.21 -26.67 19.46
C ALA A 368 -9.81 -27.17 20.86
N ASP A 369 -8.74 -27.95 20.95
CA ASP A 369 -8.18 -28.41 22.23
C ASP A 369 -7.77 -27.23 23.11
N LEU A 370 -7.10 -26.22 22.52
CA LEU A 370 -6.63 -25.03 23.23
C LEU A 370 -7.78 -24.11 23.66
N LEU A 371 -8.85 -24.01 22.87
CA LEU A 371 -9.98 -23.12 23.15
C LEU A 371 -11.06 -23.68 24.06
N ARG A 372 -11.10 -24.99 24.29
CA ARG A 372 -12.20 -25.67 24.99
C ARG A 372 -12.62 -25.01 26.31
N THR A 373 -11.67 -24.49 27.09
CA THR A 373 -11.91 -23.84 28.39
C THR A 373 -12.47 -22.42 28.28
N MET A 374 -12.39 -21.81 27.10
CA MET A 374 -12.79 -20.43 26.80
C MET A 374 -14.14 -20.32 26.08
N VAL A 375 -14.75 -21.46 25.75
CA VAL A 375 -16.02 -21.55 25.03
C VAL A 375 -17.21 -21.45 26.00
N GLY A 376 -18.26 -20.76 25.56
CA GLY A 376 -19.55 -20.64 26.24
C GLY A 376 -19.77 -19.34 27.02
N PRO A 377 -20.98 -19.14 27.57
CA PRO A 377 -21.46 -17.83 28.04
C PRO A 377 -20.75 -17.33 29.30
N GLY A 378 -20.22 -18.23 30.13
CA GLY A 378 -19.46 -17.89 31.34
C GLY A 378 -18.09 -17.29 31.00
N PRO A 379 -17.20 -18.05 30.32
CA PRO A 379 -15.92 -17.54 29.84
C PRO A 379 -16.06 -16.30 28.95
N ALA A 380 -17.08 -16.26 28.07
CA ALA A 380 -17.36 -15.09 27.24
C ALA A 380 -17.52 -13.80 28.06
N LYS A 381 -18.28 -13.83 29.17
CA LYS A 381 -18.41 -12.67 30.08
C LYS A 381 -17.08 -12.26 30.73
N GLN A 382 -16.21 -13.22 31.04
CA GLN A 382 -14.90 -12.94 31.62
C GLN A 382 -13.95 -12.27 30.62
N ILE A 383 -14.08 -12.62 29.34
CA ILE A 383 -13.35 -12.02 28.20
C ILE A 383 -13.90 -10.65 27.83
N ALA A 384 -15.23 -10.46 27.81
CA ALA A 384 -15.88 -9.23 27.37
C ALA A 384 -15.66 -8.06 28.33
N ARG A 385 -15.87 -8.30 29.62
CA ARG A 385 -15.82 -7.26 30.66
C ARG A 385 -14.56 -6.37 30.68
N PRO A 386 -13.31 -6.89 30.65
CA PRO A 386 -12.12 -6.05 30.59
C PRO A 386 -11.98 -5.30 29.26
N ILE A 387 -12.37 -5.91 28.14
CA ILE A 387 -12.30 -5.26 26.82
C ILE A 387 -13.27 -4.06 26.80
N VAL A 388 -14.47 -4.23 27.36
CA VAL A 388 -15.50 -3.18 27.44
C VAL A 388 -15.16 -2.12 28.49
N ASP A 389 -14.79 -2.53 29.71
CA ASP A 389 -14.51 -1.62 30.83
C ASP A 389 -13.25 -0.77 30.61
N VAL A 390 -12.18 -1.37 30.08
CA VAL A 390 -10.87 -0.70 29.89
C VAL A 390 -10.71 -0.18 28.48
N GLY A 391 -11.16 -0.92 27.47
CA GLY A 391 -10.85 -0.60 26.08
C GLY A 391 -11.86 0.28 25.38
N MET A 392 -13.15 -0.05 25.49
CA MET A 392 -14.19 0.59 24.65
C MET A 392 -14.56 1.99 25.11
N ARG A 393 -14.66 2.22 26.42
CA ARG A 393 -14.88 3.56 26.99
C ARG A 393 -13.75 4.53 26.65
N LEU A 394 -12.50 4.05 26.61
CA LEU A 394 -11.33 4.90 26.31
C LEU A 394 -11.23 5.29 24.83
N ILE A 395 -11.83 4.52 23.92
CA ILE A 395 -11.91 4.85 22.50
C ILE A 395 -13.23 5.51 22.09
N GLY A 396 -14.06 5.89 23.06
CA GLY A 396 -15.32 6.62 22.83
C GLY A 396 -16.49 5.75 22.32
N LEU A 397 -16.38 4.42 22.40
CA LEU A 397 -17.41 3.49 21.96
C LEU A 397 -18.17 2.95 23.19
N GLU A 398 -19.37 3.44 23.45
CA GLU A 398 -20.26 2.84 24.44
C GLU A 398 -20.87 1.55 23.87
N VAL A 399 -20.52 0.40 24.47
CA VAL A 399 -21.09 -0.89 24.08
C VAL A 399 -22.29 -1.18 24.99
N PRO A 400 -23.50 -1.41 24.43
CA PRO A 400 -24.64 -1.82 25.24
C PRO A 400 -24.37 -3.21 25.85
N PRO A 401 -24.92 -3.51 27.03
CA PRO A 401 -24.67 -4.78 27.72
C PRO A 401 -25.05 -6.01 26.89
N GLU A 402 -25.99 -5.85 25.95
CA GLU A 402 -26.42 -6.90 25.01
C GLU A 402 -25.36 -7.26 23.96
N ALA A 403 -24.40 -6.37 23.68
CA ALA A 403 -23.32 -6.55 22.71
C ALA A 403 -21.99 -7.00 23.35
N GLU A 404 -21.97 -7.28 24.67
CA GLU A 404 -20.77 -7.79 25.36
C GLU A 404 -20.38 -9.19 24.88
N SER A 405 -21.36 -10.06 24.59
CA SER A 405 -21.09 -11.39 24.03
C SER A 405 -20.39 -11.31 22.67
N ASP A 406 -20.75 -10.32 21.86
CA ASP A 406 -20.17 -10.13 20.53
C ASP A 406 -18.70 -9.75 20.62
N VAL A 407 -18.33 -8.91 21.60
CA VAL A 407 -16.92 -8.53 21.86
C VAL A 407 -16.07 -9.76 22.21
N ALA A 408 -16.59 -10.66 23.05
CA ALA A 408 -15.87 -11.89 23.39
C ALA A 408 -15.79 -12.86 22.20
N GLY A 409 -16.88 -13.00 21.45
CA GLY A 409 -16.90 -13.81 20.24
C GLY A 409 -15.93 -13.32 19.17
N GLU A 410 -15.85 -12.01 18.97
CA GLU A 410 -14.89 -11.34 18.08
C GLU A 410 -13.43 -11.63 18.48
N ALA A 411 -13.10 -11.49 19.77
CA ALA A 411 -11.76 -11.77 20.29
C ALA A 411 -11.35 -13.25 20.08
N LEU A 412 -12.27 -14.18 20.33
CA LEU A 412 -12.04 -15.60 20.08
C LEU A 412 -11.88 -15.90 18.59
N ALA A 413 -12.74 -15.37 17.73
CA ALA A 413 -12.66 -15.55 16.28
C ALA A 413 -11.35 -14.97 15.71
N ALA A 414 -10.92 -13.79 16.18
CA ALA A 414 -9.65 -13.18 15.78
C ALA A 414 -8.43 -14.03 16.21
N THR A 415 -8.50 -14.65 17.39
CA THR A 415 -7.48 -15.59 17.88
C THR A 415 -7.38 -16.82 16.98
N VAL A 416 -8.51 -17.44 16.63
CA VAL A 416 -8.59 -18.59 15.71
C VAL A 416 -8.03 -18.22 14.34
N GLU A 417 -8.50 -17.11 13.76
CA GLU A 417 -8.08 -16.67 12.43
C GLU A 417 -6.57 -16.40 12.37
N THR A 418 -6.04 -15.65 13.35
CA THR A 418 -4.61 -15.28 13.36
C THR A 418 -3.73 -16.52 13.44
N THR A 419 -4.11 -17.48 14.30
CA THR A 419 -3.42 -18.77 14.45
C THR A 419 -3.46 -19.55 13.14
N ALA A 420 -4.67 -19.74 12.58
CA ALA A 420 -4.89 -20.48 11.35
C ALA A 420 -4.12 -19.89 10.17
N ARG A 421 -4.20 -18.57 9.97
CA ARG A 421 -3.52 -17.86 8.89
C ARG A 421 -2.01 -18.08 8.93
N ARG A 422 -1.40 -17.99 10.12
CA ARG A 422 0.06 -18.18 10.27
C ARG A 422 0.46 -19.64 10.06
N ALA A 423 -0.31 -20.58 10.60
CA ALA A 423 -0.07 -22.01 10.41
C ALA A 423 -0.17 -22.41 8.92
N LEU A 424 -1.18 -21.88 8.22
CA LEU A 424 -1.39 -22.14 6.78
C LEU A 424 -0.33 -21.48 5.89
N ALA A 425 0.32 -20.41 6.36
CA ALA A 425 1.41 -19.73 5.67
C ALA A 425 2.80 -20.39 5.87
N LEU A 426 2.90 -21.44 6.71
CA LEU A 426 4.15 -22.17 6.91
C LEU A 426 4.63 -22.87 5.61
N PRO A 427 5.94 -23.07 5.44
CA PRO A 427 6.47 -23.87 4.33
C PRO A 427 5.91 -25.31 4.35
N ALA A 428 5.72 -25.90 3.17
CA ALA A 428 5.18 -27.27 3.04
C ALA A 428 5.97 -28.31 3.85
N ALA A 429 7.30 -28.18 3.93
CA ALA A 429 8.16 -29.06 4.74
C ALA A 429 7.81 -29.05 6.24
N VAL A 430 7.36 -27.91 6.76
CA VAL A 430 6.91 -27.78 8.16
C VAL A 430 5.49 -28.32 8.31
N GLN A 431 4.64 -28.16 7.31
CA GLN A 431 3.26 -28.66 7.32
C GLN A 431 3.19 -30.20 7.23
N ASP A 432 4.16 -30.82 6.57
CA ASP A 432 4.26 -32.29 6.45
C ASP A 432 4.79 -32.95 7.73
N ASP A 433 5.55 -32.22 8.56
CA ASP A 433 6.01 -32.68 9.87
C ASP A 433 5.01 -32.31 10.97
N ARG A 434 4.32 -33.33 11.49
CA ARG A 434 3.26 -33.15 12.50
C ARG A 434 3.78 -32.52 13.80
N LEU A 435 5.02 -32.80 14.22
CA LEU A 435 5.56 -32.26 15.46
C LEU A 435 5.93 -30.79 15.30
N LEU A 436 6.53 -30.43 14.17
CA LEU A 436 6.84 -29.03 13.87
C LEU A 436 5.57 -28.20 13.67
N LEU A 437 4.57 -28.74 12.97
CA LEU A 437 3.28 -28.08 12.80
C LEU A 437 2.56 -27.88 14.13
N ASP A 438 2.59 -28.89 15.02
CA ASP A 438 2.00 -28.79 16.35
C ASP A 438 2.64 -27.68 17.20
N ALA A 439 3.98 -27.69 17.30
CA ALA A 439 4.73 -26.69 18.04
C ALA A 439 4.45 -25.28 17.49
N ALA A 440 4.41 -25.13 16.15
CA ALA A 440 4.10 -23.86 15.52
C ALA A 440 2.67 -23.38 15.79
N VAL A 441 1.66 -24.28 15.73
CA VAL A 441 0.27 -23.92 16.04
C VAL A 441 0.13 -23.48 17.49
N GLN A 442 0.78 -24.16 18.43
CA GLN A 442 0.77 -23.78 19.85
C GLN A 442 1.41 -22.41 20.07
N GLN A 443 2.58 -22.16 19.46
CA GLN A 443 3.24 -20.85 19.53
C GLN A 443 2.37 -19.75 18.92
N PHE A 444 1.85 -19.95 17.70
CA PHE A 444 1.00 -18.96 17.05
C PHE A 444 -0.28 -18.69 17.81
N PHE A 445 -0.84 -19.72 18.46
CA PHE A 445 -2.00 -19.57 19.33
C PHE A 445 -1.65 -18.75 20.58
N ALA A 446 -0.52 -19.01 21.24
CA ALA A 446 -0.08 -18.23 22.39
C ALA A 446 0.14 -16.75 22.03
N GLU A 447 0.79 -16.47 20.90
CA GLU A 447 0.96 -15.09 20.39
C GLU A 447 -0.37 -14.43 20.03
N ALA A 448 -1.29 -15.16 19.37
CA ALA A 448 -2.60 -14.64 19.01
C ALA A 448 -3.47 -14.37 20.25
N ALA A 449 -3.44 -15.26 21.23
CA ALA A 449 -4.09 -15.10 22.52
C ALA A 449 -3.53 -13.89 23.27
N ALA A 450 -2.20 -13.71 23.30
CA ALA A 450 -1.55 -12.56 23.91
C ALA A 450 -1.96 -11.23 23.31
N ALA A 451 -2.24 -11.19 22.00
CA ALA A 451 -2.71 -9.99 21.31
C ALA A 451 -4.21 -9.72 21.52
N GLN A 452 -5.05 -10.75 21.43
CA GLN A 452 -6.51 -10.60 21.29
C GLN A 452 -7.28 -10.86 22.59
N LEU A 453 -6.66 -11.44 23.61
CA LEU A 453 -7.31 -11.77 24.88
C LEU A 453 -6.80 -10.90 26.03
N PRO A 454 -7.66 -10.60 27.01
CA PRO A 454 -7.28 -9.85 28.20
C PRO A 454 -6.14 -10.53 28.97
N GLY A 455 -5.09 -9.78 29.28
CA GLY A 455 -3.89 -10.30 29.95
C GLY A 455 -4.11 -10.96 31.31
N ARG A 456 -5.26 -10.72 31.97
CA ARG A 456 -5.68 -11.38 33.22
C ARG A 456 -6.14 -12.83 33.06
N LEU A 457 -6.50 -13.22 31.84
CA LEU A 457 -6.86 -14.59 31.49
C LEU A 457 -5.62 -15.40 31.07
N LEU A 458 -4.51 -14.72 30.85
CA LEU A 458 -3.24 -15.30 30.43
C LEU A 458 -2.31 -15.44 31.62
N ARG A 459 -1.43 -16.45 31.53
CA ARG A 459 -0.31 -16.59 32.47
C ARG A 459 0.56 -15.33 32.50
N ALA A 460 1.03 -14.97 33.69
CA ALA A 460 1.88 -13.79 33.89
C ALA A 460 3.28 -13.98 33.30
N ASP A 461 3.77 -15.21 33.27
CA ASP A 461 5.09 -15.62 32.79
C ASP A 461 5.11 -16.03 31.30
N LEU A 462 4.03 -15.75 30.56
CA LEU A 462 3.92 -16.08 29.15
C LEU A 462 4.92 -15.21 28.33
N PRO A 463 5.92 -15.79 27.67
CA PRO A 463 6.94 -15.02 26.95
C PRO A 463 6.39 -14.30 25.71
N GLU A 464 5.25 -14.74 25.18
CA GLU A 464 4.58 -14.15 24.02
C GLU A 464 3.78 -12.87 24.35
N ARG A 465 3.78 -12.40 25.61
CA ARG A 465 3.11 -11.15 25.98
C ARG A 465 3.76 -9.97 25.24
N GLU A 466 2.92 -9.14 24.62
CA GLU A 466 3.39 -8.00 23.85
C GLU A 466 3.82 -6.81 24.73
N SER A 467 3.48 -6.83 26.02
CA SER A 467 3.89 -5.81 27.00
C SER A 467 3.85 -6.32 28.44
N ASP A 468 4.69 -5.74 29.30
CA ASP A 468 4.92 -6.19 30.68
C ASP A 468 3.84 -5.72 31.69
N HIS A 469 3.04 -4.71 31.33
CA HIS A 469 2.00 -4.14 32.19
C HIS A 469 0.59 -4.68 31.89
N GLU A 470 -0.40 -4.36 32.74
CA GLU A 470 -1.82 -4.67 32.46
C GLU A 470 -2.23 -3.96 31.16
N SER A 471 -2.21 -4.74 30.08
CA SER A 471 -2.05 -4.25 28.73
C SER A 471 -3.39 -4.09 28.02
N GLY A 472 -3.43 -3.15 27.08
CA GLY A 472 -4.52 -3.09 26.11
C GLY A 472 -4.58 -4.36 25.28
N VAL A 473 -5.76 -4.62 24.75
CA VAL A 473 -6.05 -5.71 23.82
C VAL A 473 -6.27 -5.13 22.42
N TRP A 474 -5.91 -5.88 21.37
CA TRP A 474 -6.25 -5.54 20.00
C TRP A 474 -7.71 -5.91 19.71
N VAL A 475 -8.49 -4.99 19.13
CA VAL A 475 -9.92 -5.20 18.89
C VAL A 475 -10.25 -4.95 17.42
N LEU A 476 -11.13 -5.79 16.86
CA LEU A 476 -11.60 -5.71 15.48
C LEU A 476 -12.37 -4.41 15.23
N MET A 477 -12.03 -3.71 14.13
CA MET A 477 -12.61 -2.44 13.74
C MET A 477 -12.91 -2.40 12.23
N PRO A 478 -13.93 -1.64 11.79
CA PRO A 478 -14.91 -0.89 12.58
C PRO A 478 -15.96 -1.78 13.23
N ARG A 479 -16.59 -1.27 14.29
CA ARG A 479 -17.68 -1.97 15.01
C ARG A 479 -18.99 -1.28 14.69
N ALA A 480 -19.84 -1.99 13.96
CA ALA A 480 -21.18 -1.56 13.53
C ALA A 480 -22.14 -2.74 13.67
N ALA A 481 -23.43 -2.55 13.40
CA ALA A 481 -24.41 -3.64 13.44
C ALA A 481 -24.09 -4.78 12.42
N ALA A 482 -23.47 -4.43 11.29
CA ALA A 482 -22.93 -5.36 10.30
C ALA A 482 -21.46 -4.97 10.01
N PRO A 483 -20.52 -5.33 10.89
CA PRO A 483 -19.14 -4.86 10.79
C PRO A 483 -18.42 -5.53 9.62
N ARG A 484 -17.70 -4.70 8.85
CA ARG A 484 -16.73 -5.14 7.84
C ARG A 484 -15.33 -4.87 8.36
N TYR A 485 -14.69 -5.86 8.99
CA TYR A 485 -13.45 -5.63 9.70
C TYR A 485 -12.28 -5.34 8.75
N ARG A 486 -11.58 -4.24 8.97
CA ARG A 486 -10.47 -3.78 8.11
C ARG A 486 -9.16 -3.55 8.85
N PHE A 487 -9.23 -3.30 10.15
CA PHE A 487 -8.06 -3.14 10.99
C PHE A 487 -8.37 -3.61 12.41
N LEU A 488 -7.33 -3.87 13.18
CA LEU A 488 -7.39 -3.96 14.63
C LEU A 488 -6.94 -2.63 15.21
N LYS A 489 -7.59 -2.17 16.27
CA LYS A 489 -7.14 -1.03 17.06
C LYS A 489 -6.69 -1.51 18.43
N TYR A 490 -5.53 -1.03 18.87
CA TYR A 490 -5.11 -1.25 20.24
C TYR A 490 -5.96 -0.38 21.17
N THR A 491 -6.64 -1.02 22.11
CA THR A 491 -7.68 -0.41 22.94
C THR A 491 -7.22 0.76 23.80
N ARG A 492 -5.95 0.78 24.21
CA ARG A 492 -5.41 1.81 25.11
C ARG A 492 -4.44 2.72 24.35
N PRO A 493 -4.72 4.03 24.21
CA PRO A 493 -3.68 4.95 23.73
C PRO A 493 -2.51 4.94 24.73
N VAL A 494 -1.29 4.80 24.22
CA VAL A 494 -0.08 4.74 25.06
C VAL A 494 0.39 6.17 25.28
N GLU A 495 0.43 6.60 26.54
CA GLU A 495 1.00 7.90 26.88
C GLU A 495 2.53 7.82 26.82
N ILE A 496 3.14 8.70 26.02
CA ILE A 496 4.58 8.68 25.77
C ILE A 496 5.19 10.05 25.99
N GLN A 497 6.42 10.04 26.50
CA GLN A 497 7.27 11.22 26.60
C GLN A 497 8.32 11.15 25.49
N ILE A 498 8.13 11.94 24.45
CA ILE A 498 9.00 11.91 23.28
C ILE A 498 10.13 12.90 23.50
N SER A 499 11.34 12.40 23.66
CA SER A 499 12.54 13.23 23.62
C SER A 499 12.86 13.62 22.17
N ARG A 500 13.59 14.73 22.00
CA ARG A 500 14.02 15.16 20.67
C ARG A 500 14.92 14.12 19.97
N GLN A 501 15.73 13.39 20.75
CA GLN A 501 16.60 12.34 20.25
C GLN A 501 15.79 11.15 19.70
N VAL A 502 14.75 10.72 20.43
CA VAL A 502 13.84 9.66 19.96
C VAL A 502 13.10 10.12 18.71
N ALA A 503 12.58 11.35 18.69
CA ALA A 503 11.86 11.88 17.53
C ALA A 503 12.72 11.92 16.25
N ARG A 504 14.04 12.13 16.38
CA ARG A 504 15.00 12.07 15.26
C ARG A 504 15.29 10.67 14.76
N ALA A 505 15.29 9.71 15.67
CA ALA A 505 15.63 8.32 15.36
C ALA A 505 14.47 7.58 14.68
N VAL A 506 13.23 8.02 14.90
CA VAL A 506 12.03 7.39 14.33
C VAL A 506 11.77 7.94 12.92
N PRO A 507 11.90 7.12 11.84
CA PRO A 507 11.53 7.52 10.50
C PRO A 507 10.00 7.69 10.39
N TRP A 508 9.57 8.57 9.50
CA TRP A 508 8.16 8.87 9.28
C TRP A 508 7.74 8.61 7.83
N SER A 509 6.43 8.46 7.59
CA SER A 509 5.88 8.06 6.29
C SER A 509 6.07 9.09 5.18
N ASP A 510 6.35 10.35 5.53
CA ASP A 510 6.65 11.43 4.58
C ASP A 510 8.09 11.40 4.04
N GLY A 511 8.91 10.44 4.49
CA GLY A 511 10.33 10.32 4.22
C GLY A 511 11.21 11.13 5.18
N GLY A 512 10.61 11.86 6.11
CA GLY A 512 11.28 12.58 7.20
C GLY A 512 11.40 11.75 8.47
N THR A 513 11.40 12.45 9.61
CA THR A 513 11.43 11.87 10.95
C THR A 513 10.22 12.32 11.75
N LEU A 514 9.92 11.61 12.85
CA LEU A 514 8.89 12.03 13.79
C LEU A 514 9.16 13.45 14.35
N GLU A 515 10.43 13.86 14.47
CA GLU A 515 10.79 15.24 14.82
C GLU A 515 10.21 16.21 13.79
N SER A 516 10.53 16.04 12.50
CA SER A 516 10.03 16.92 11.43
C SER A 516 8.50 16.99 11.43
N HIS A 517 7.84 15.83 11.56
CA HIS A 517 6.38 15.73 11.61
C HIS A 517 5.77 16.52 12.78
N LEU A 518 6.31 16.37 14.00
CA LEU A 518 5.82 17.07 15.19
C LEU A 518 6.12 18.59 15.14
N LEU A 519 7.29 18.96 14.62
CA LEU A 519 7.70 20.35 14.46
C LEU A 519 6.80 21.10 13.47
N ASP A 520 6.41 20.44 12.38
CA ASP A 520 5.48 20.96 11.37
C ASP A 520 4.07 21.15 11.98
N ARG A 521 3.67 20.27 12.90
CA ARG A 521 2.43 20.36 13.69
C ARG A 521 2.50 21.34 14.88
N GLY A 522 3.58 22.10 15.00
CA GLY A 522 3.68 23.20 15.96
C GLY A 522 4.33 22.84 17.30
N VAL A 523 4.84 21.62 17.49
CA VAL A 523 5.63 21.29 18.68
C VAL A 523 6.89 22.17 18.72
N ARG A 524 7.20 22.74 19.89
CA ARG A 524 8.36 23.63 20.09
C ARG A 524 9.23 23.25 21.29
N HIS A 525 8.67 22.52 22.25
CA HIS A 525 9.34 22.16 23.50
C HIS A 525 9.57 20.65 23.55
N TRP A 526 10.69 20.25 24.15
CA TRP A 526 11.10 18.85 24.30
C TRP A 526 11.60 18.61 25.73
N PRO A 527 11.32 17.45 26.35
CA PRO A 527 10.46 16.37 25.86
C PRO A 527 8.99 16.82 25.71
N THR A 528 8.27 16.22 24.76
CA THR A 528 6.84 16.49 24.56
C THR A 528 6.01 15.29 24.99
N ALA A 529 4.95 15.56 25.75
CA ALA A 529 3.95 14.56 26.05
C ALA A 529 3.09 14.30 24.80
N ALA A 530 2.86 13.03 24.47
CA ALA A 530 2.04 12.62 23.35
C ALA A 530 1.27 11.33 23.66
N GLU A 531 0.28 11.03 22.82
CA GLU A 531 -0.48 9.78 22.81
C GLU A 531 -0.14 9.02 21.53
N ALA A 532 0.23 7.75 21.68
CA ALA A 532 0.43 6.81 20.58
C ALA A 532 -0.81 5.93 20.43
N HIS A 533 -1.43 6.00 19.26
CA HIS A 533 -2.52 5.11 18.85
C HIS A 533 -1.96 4.05 17.91
N LEU A 534 -2.25 2.78 18.19
CA LEU A 534 -1.69 1.65 17.46
C LEU A 534 -2.78 0.93 16.66
N TYR A 535 -2.43 0.54 15.45
CA TYR A 535 -3.33 -0.12 14.50
C TYR A 535 -2.63 -1.33 13.87
N GLU A 536 -3.38 -2.38 13.54
CA GLU A 536 -2.89 -3.52 12.74
C GLU A 536 -3.81 -3.73 11.55
N MET A 537 -3.27 -3.92 10.35
CA MET A 537 -4.08 -4.08 9.14
C MET A 537 -4.58 -5.52 9.00
N LEU A 538 -5.86 -5.69 8.68
CA LEU A 538 -6.46 -7.00 8.38
C LEU A 538 -6.45 -7.27 6.87
N PRO A 539 -6.74 -8.51 6.42
CA PRO A 539 -7.00 -8.80 5.02
C PRO A 539 -8.07 -7.85 4.45
N GLY A 540 -7.74 -7.19 3.34
CA GLY A 540 -8.55 -6.13 2.73
C GLY A 540 -8.48 -4.76 3.43
N GLY A 541 -7.59 -4.57 4.39
CA GLY A 541 -7.35 -3.24 4.97
C GLY A 541 -6.61 -2.31 4.00
N HIS A 542 -7.06 -1.06 3.91
CA HIS A 542 -6.36 0.08 3.30
C HIS A 542 -6.10 1.14 4.38
N LEU A 543 -5.05 1.97 4.23
CA LEU A 543 -4.74 3.00 5.22
C LEU A 543 -5.90 3.99 5.38
N GLY A 544 -6.65 4.24 4.29
CA GLY A 544 -7.90 4.98 4.28
C GLY A 544 -8.91 4.54 5.34
N HIS A 545 -9.02 3.23 5.61
CA HIS A 545 -9.95 2.70 6.60
C HIS A 545 -9.65 3.18 8.02
N LEU A 546 -8.39 3.51 8.33
CA LEU A 546 -8.03 3.99 9.66
C LEU A 546 -8.80 5.27 10.00
N ARG A 547 -9.15 6.12 9.00
CA ARG A 547 -9.94 7.36 9.17
C ARG A 547 -11.29 7.16 9.86
N HIS A 548 -11.82 5.94 9.89
CA HIS A 548 -13.09 5.64 10.52
C HIS A 548 -13.02 5.66 12.06
N ASP A 549 -11.84 5.55 12.66
CA ASP A 549 -11.71 5.62 14.11
C ASP A 549 -12.10 7.02 14.64
N ASP A 550 -13.07 7.12 15.55
CA ASP A 550 -13.58 8.39 16.10
C ASP A 550 -12.49 9.20 16.84
N SER A 551 -11.41 8.56 17.29
CA SER A 551 -10.23 9.31 17.75
C SER A 551 -9.63 10.21 16.67
N LEU A 552 -9.96 10.00 15.40
CA LEU A 552 -9.56 10.85 14.26
C LEU A 552 -10.54 12.00 13.98
N ARG A 553 -11.77 11.97 14.51
CA ARG A 553 -12.78 13.01 14.25
C ARG A 553 -12.51 14.27 15.07
N GLY A 554 -12.63 15.44 14.45
CA GLY A 554 -12.50 16.74 15.13
C GLY A 554 -11.09 17.32 15.24
N GLY A 555 -10.12 16.85 14.45
CA GLY A 555 -8.83 17.52 14.27
C GLY A 555 -8.56 17.90 12.82
N ALA A 556 -7.59 18.80 12.59
CA ALA A 556 -7.14 19.21 11.24
C ALA A 556 -6.79 18.06 10.27
N GLY A 557 -6.71 16.81 10.75
CA GLY A 557 -6.52 15.59 9.95
C GLY A 557 -7.73 15.11 9.15
N GLU A 558 -8.93 15.71 9.29
CA GLU A 558 -10.04 15.46 8.33
C GLU A 558 -9.73 15.97 6.91
N ALA A 559 -8.80 16.93 6.79
CA ALA A 559 -8.30 17.44 5.52
C ALA A 559 -7.08 16.66 4.97
N GLU A 560 -6.43 15.84 5.79
CA GLU A 560 -5.12 15.25 5.48
C GLU A 560 -5.22 13.76 5.09
N GLY A 561 -4.37 13.34 4.15
CA GLY A 561 -4.18 11.92 3.86
C GLY A 561 -3.67 11.17 5.08
N ILE A 562 -4.47 10.26 5.63
CA ILE A 562 -4.10 9.37 6.75
C ILE A 562 -2.73 8.69 6.59
N ALA A 563 -2.30 8.40 5.37
CA ALA A 563 -0.98 7.85 5.08
C ALA A 563 0.20 8.72 5.58
N GLY A 564 0.04 10.05 5.63
CA GLY A 564 1.03 10.98 6.19
C GLY A 564 0.98 11.11 7.72
N GLU A 565 -0.09 10.63 8.35
CA GLU A 565 -0.29 10.69 9.81
C GLU A 565 0.14 9.42 10.54
N VAL A 566 0.47 8.35 9.81
CA VAL A 566 0.81 7.04 10.39
C VAL A 566 2.16 6.57 9.88
N ALA A 567 2.93 5.91 10.75
CA ALA A 567 4.18 5.25 10.39
C ALA A 567 4.10 3.74 10.72
N PRO A 568 4.82 2.87 9.99
CA PRO A 568 4.98 1.48 10.39
C PRO A 568 5.51 1.36 11.83
N LEU A 569 4.92 0.46 12.61
CA LEU A 569 5.37 0.13 13.97
C LEU A 569 6.19 -1.16 13.92
N THR A 570 7.48 -1.02 13.64
CA THR A 570 8.44 -2.13 13.72
C THR A 570 8.86 -2.38 15.17
N PRO A 571 9.44 -3.54 15.52
CA PRO A 571 9.93 -3.80 16.87
C PRO A 571 10.94 -2.76 17.35
N GLU A 572 11.78 -2.24 16.44
CA GLU A 572 12.75 -1.19 16.74
C GLU A 572 12.05 0.14 17.06
N ILE A 573 11.05 0.53 16.26
CA ILE A 573 10.28 1.76 16.50
C ILE A 573 9.46 1.63 17.78
N ALA A 574 8.85 0.47 18.03
CA ALA A 574 8.10 0.19 19.25
C ALA A 574 9.00 0.24 20.49
N GLY A 575 10.20 -0.35 20.42
CA GLY A 575 11.19 -0.27 21.49
C GLY A 575 11.67 1.17 21.75
N LEU A 576 11.92 1.96 20.70
CA LEU A 576 12.35 3.36 20.84
C LEU A 576 11.25 4.30 21.33
N LEU A 577 10.02 4.13 20.85
CA LEU A 577 8.92 5.06 21.09
C LEU A 577 8.09 4.68 22.32
N LEU A 578 7.85 3.38 22.53
CA LEU A 578 6.94 2.86 23.54
C LEU A 578 7.69 2.13 24.67
N GLY A 579 8.96 1.75 24.47
CA GLY A 579 9.69 0.88 25.39
C GLY A 579 9.28 -0.60 25.31
N GLU A 580 8.39 -0.95 24.38
CA GLU A 580 7.71 -2.24 24.30
C GLU A 580 7.88 -2.83 22.89
N PRO A 581 9.02 -3.49 22.59
CA PRO A 581 9.31 -3.98 21.25
C PRO A 581 8.30 -5.05 20.77
N GLY A 582 7.66 -5.77 21.68
CA GLY A 582 6.63 -6.78 21.38
C GLY A 582 5.35 -6.21 20.75
N LEU A 583 5.10 -4.90 20.89
CA LEU A 583 4.01 -4.22 20.20
C LEU A 583 4.30 -4.00 18.70
N GLY A 584 5.56 -4.06 18.28
CA GLY A 584 5.94 -3.94 16.89
C GLY A 584 5.81 -5.26 16.13
N ARG A 585 5.63 -5.18 14.80
CA ARG A 585 5.71 -6.36 13.92
C ARG A 585 6.80 -6.13 12.86
N PRO A 586 7.66 -7.13 12.59
CA PRO A 586 8.67 -6.98 11.56
C PRO A 586 7.97 -6.71 10.24
N ALA A 587 8.34 -5.60 9.60
CA ALA A 587 8.00 -5.43 8.20
C ALA A 587 8.84 -6.46 7.42
N PRO A 588 8.25 -7.21 6.45
CA PRO A 588 9.10 -7.98 5.55
C PRO A 588 10.10 -7.00 4.96
N ALA A 589 11.40 -7.30 5.12
CA ALA A 589 12.46 -6.52 4.52
C ALA A 589 12.17 -6.51 3.02
N SER A 590 11.60 -5.42 2.51
CA SER A 590 11.54 -5.23 1.08
C SER A 590 12.99 -5.20 0.65
N GLY A 591 13.44 -6.25 -0.06
CA GLY A 591 14.76 -6.30 -0.67
C GLY A 591 15.02 -5.15 -1.66
N ARG A 592 14.03 -4.26 -1.84
CA ARG A 592 14.09 -2.96 -2.48
C ARG A 592 13.66 -1.87 -1.48
N GLY A 593 14.51 -0.86 -1.33
CA GLY A 593 14.17 0.44 -0.75
C GLY A 593 14.27 0.53 0.77
N GLY A 594 15.00 1.54 1.25
CA GLY A 594 15.12 1.89 2.67
C GLY A 594 13.81 2.42 3.28
N PRO A 595 13.85 3.06 4.46
CA PRO A 595 12.68 3.48 5.25
C PRO A 595 11.72 4.49 4.58
N ALA A 596 11.98 4.87 3.33
CA ALA A 596 11.22 5.85 2.56
C ALA A 596 10.22 5.25 1.55
N VAL A 597 10.13 3.91 1.45
CA VAL A 597 9.08 3.22 0.67
C VAL A 597 7.75 3.36 1.40
N ARG A 598 6.68 3.59 0.64
CA ARG A 598 5.32 3.73 1.20
C ARG A 598 5.01 2.63 2.20
N PRO A 599 4.38 2.96 3.34
CA PRO A 599 3.81 1.96 4.21
C PRO A 599 2.69 1.20 3.47
N GLY A 600 3.02 0.12 2.76
CA GLY A 600 2.00 -0.70 2.12
C GLY A 600 1.04 -1.26 3.19
N ALA A 601 -0.27 -1.23 2.92
CA ALA A 601 -1.33 -1.74 3.79
C ALA A 601 -1.40 -3.28 3.81
N ALA A 602 -0.25 -3.95 3.95
CA ALA A 602 -0.21 -5.41 3.93
C ALA A 602 -0.83 -5.97 5.23
N PRO A 603 -1.61 -7.07 5.15
CA PRO A 603 -2.20 -7.70 6.32
C PRO A 603 -1.15 -8.09 7.37
N GLY A 604 -1.46 -7.86 8.65
CA GLY A 604 -0.57 -8.12 9.79
C GLY A 604 0.49 -7.02 10.05
N ARG A 605 0.59 -6.00 9.20
CA ARG A 605 1.45 -4.83 9.48
C ARG A 605 0.81 -3.95 10.55
N ARG A 606 1.66 -3.47 11.47
CA ARG A 606 1.27 -2.52 12.50
C ARG A 606 1.69 -1.10 12.17
N PHE A 607 0.89 -0.15 12.65
CA PHE A 607 1.04 1.27 12.41
C PHE A 607 0.88 2.03 13.72
N VAL A 608 1.59 3.14 13.85
CA VAL A 608 1.48 4.07 14.96
C VAL A 608 1.13 5.46 14.45
N ARG A 609 0.21 6.11 15.16
CA ARG A 609 -0.10 7.53 15.04
C ARG A 609 0.27 8.22 16.34
N VAL A 610 1.01 9.32 16.24
CA VAL A 610 1.47 10.08 17.40
C VAL A 610 0.76 11.42 17.47
N ARG A 611 0.13 11.72 18.61
CA ARG A 611 -0.58 12.99 18.85
C ARG A 611 -0.01 13.74 20.04
N PRO A 612 0.53 14.96 19.87
CA PRO A 612 1.01 15.74 21.00
C PRO A 612 -0.14 16.17 21.93
N LYS A 613 0.02 15.99 23.24
CA LYS A 613 -0.97 16.39 24.25
C LYS A 613 -1.00 17.92 24.41
N GLY A 614 -2.19 18.48 24.62
CA GLY A 614 -2.37 19.93 24.89
C GLY A 614 -2.33 20.83 23.65
N HIS A 615 -2.16 20.29 22.45
CA HIS A 615 -2.39 21.02 21.21
C HIS A 615 -3.85 20.83 20.79
N VAL A 616 -4.67 21.85 21.04
CA VAL A 616 -6.07 21.89 20.61
C VAL A 616 -6.10 21.79 19.10
N ALA A 617 -6.60 20.65 18.60
CA ALA A 617 -6.66 20.29 17.18
C ALA A 617 -7.52 21.25 16.32
N GLY A 618 -8.11 22.29 16.93
CA GLY A 618 -8.97 23.30 16.30
C GLY A 618 -8.38 24.71 16.16
N ARG A 619 -7.14 25.02 16.61
CA ARG A 619 -6.53 26.36 16.40
C ARG A 619 -5.51 26.46 15.27
N VAL A 620 -5.18 25.35 14.62
CA VAL A 620 -4.45 25.37 13.35
C VAL A 620 -5.46 25.26 12.19
N ALA A 621 -6.57 25.98 12.30
CA ALA A 621 -7.47 26.19 11.18
C ALA A 621 -6.74 27.13 10.20
N GLY A 622 -6.17 26.55 9.13
CA GLY A 622 -5.57 27.31 8.03
C GLY A 622 -4.16 26.91 7.60
N ARG A 623 -3.45 26.01 8.31
CA ARG A 623 -2.20 25.45 7.77
C ARG A 623 -2.54 24.18 6.99
N SER A 624 -2.45 24.31 5.67
CA SER A 624 -2.64 23.24 4.69
C SER A 624 -1.71 22.06 4.96
N ALA A 625 -2.18 20.89 4.54
CA ALA A 625 -1.56 19.58 4.73
C ALA A 625 -0.12 19.52 4.20
N GLY A 626 0.82 19.12 5.06
CA GLY A 626 2.23 18.91 4.72
C GLY A 626 2.44 18.04 3.47
N PRO A 627 3.61 18.13 2.81
CA PRO A 627 3.86 17.31 1.63
C PRO A 627 3.94 15.83 2.03
N ARG A 628 3.11 14.98 1.41
CA ARG A 628 3.10 13.52 1.65
C ARG A 628 4.43 12.83 1.38
N ALA A 629 5.24 13.40 0.49
CA ALA A 629 6.58 12.95 0.20
C ALA A 629 7.48 14.18 0.13
N ARG A 630 8.51 14.20 0.96
CA ARG A 630 9.51 15.26 0.97
C ARG A 630 10.45 15.21 -0.24
N VAL A 631 10.54 14.06 -0.91
CA VAL A 631 11.39 13.84 -2.09
C VAL A 631 10.59 13.16 -3.19
N GLY A 632 10.33 13.83 -4.31
CA GLY A 632 9.82 13.24 -5.54
C GLY A 632 10.94 12.96 -6.54
N VAL A 633 10.86 11.83 -7.26
CA VAL A 633 11.80 11.48 -8.33
C VAL A 633 10.99 11.11 -9.57
N TYR A 634 11.29 11.75 -10.69
CA TYR A 634 10.55 11.57 -11.94
C TYR A 634 11.55 11.35 -13.07
N LEU A 635 11.33 10.32 -13.87
CA LEU A 635 12.11 10.09 -15.07
C LEU A 635 11.21 10.32 -16.28
N ASP A 636 11.54 11.35 -17.05
CA ASP A 636 10.94 11.69 -18.33
C ASP A 636 11.88 11.16 -19.43
N SER A 637 11.72 9.87 -19.75
CA SER A 637 12.44 9.23 -20.86
C SER A 637 12.04 9.80 -22.22
N ALA A 638 10.91 10.52 -22.27
CA ALA A 638 10.35 11.10 -23.47
C ALA A 638 11.10 12.34 -23.93
N ALA A 639 11.63 13.13 -23.00
CA ALA A 639 12.35 14.33 -23.37
C ALA A 639 13.53 13.98 -24.29
N THR A 640 13.77 14.80 -25.32
CA THR A 640 14.98 14.71 -26.14
C THR A 640 15.81 15.96 -25.86
N PRO A 641 16.84 15.90 -25.00
CA PRO A 641 17.38 14.69 -24.33
C PRO A 641 16.58 14.25 -23.07
N PRO A 642 16.69 12.97 -22.64
CA PRO A 642 15.89 12.42 -21.54
C PRO A 642 16.18 13.15 -20.22
N ARG A 643 15.15 13.37 -19.40
CA ARG A 643 15.23 14.21 -18.20
C ARG A 643 14.92 13.43 -16.93
N LEU A 644 15.77 13.55 -15.93
CA LEU A 644 15.45 13.13 -14.56
C LEU A 644 15.16 14.38 -13.73
N ARG A 645 14.01 14.41 -13.05
CA ARG A 645 13.60 15.50 -12.15
C ARG A 645 13.60 15.00 -10.71
N VAL A 646 14.22 15.75 -9.82
CA VAL A 646 14.16 15.51 -8.37
C VAL A 646 13.47 16.72 -7.74
N ALA A 647 12.38 16.50 -7.02
CA ALA A 647 11.65 17.55 -6.32
C ALA A 647 11.83 17.40 -4.81
N LEU A 648 12.41 18.41 -4.16
CA LEU A 648 12.58 18.48 -2.72
C LEU A 648 11.53 19.43 -2.15
N ARG A 649 10.66 18.93 -1.28
CA ARG A 649 9.57 19.70 -0.68
C ARG A 649 9.91 20.02 0.78
N LEU A 650 10.06 21.30 1.08
CA LEU A 650 10.35 21.81 2.41
C LEU A 650 9.07 22.32 3.06
N SER A 651 8.85 21.99 4.32
CA SER A 651 7.72 22.54 5.07
C SER A 651 7.86 24.06 5.24
N GLU A 652 6.76 24.76 5.51
CA GLU A 652 6.75 26.20 5.80
C GLU A 652 7.79 26.56 6.87
N ARG A 653 7.85 25.77 7.94
CA ARG A 653 8.84 25.97 8.98
C ARG A 653 10.27 25.83 8.45
N GLN A 654 10.56 24.78 7.67
CA GLN A 654 11.89 24.56 7.10
C GLN A 654 12.28 25.67 6.14
N ALA A 655 11.33 26.16 5.34
CA ALA A 655 11.49 27.28 4.44
C ALA A 655 11.86 28.56 5.22
N GLN A 656 11.12 28.89 6.30
CA GLN A 656 11.42 30.03 7.16
C GLN A 656 12.77 29.88 7.90
N GLU A 657 13.09 28.70 8.45
CA GLU A 657 14.41 28.46 9.07
C GLU A 657 15.56 28.65 8.06
N MET A 658 15.35 28.26 6.81
CA MET A 658 16.31 28.49 5.74
C MET A 658 16.41 29.97 5.40
N LEU A 659 15.29 30.69 5.33
CA LEU A 659 15.28 32.15 5.13
C LEU A 659 16.04 32.88 6.25
N ASP A 660 15.84 32.48 7.51
CA ASP A 660 16.56 33.05 8.65
C ASP A 660 18.08 32.86 8.53
N LEU A 661 18.53 31.72 8.00
CA LEU A 661 19.96 31.45 7.75
C LEU A 661 20.52 32.33 6.63
N LEU A 662 19.71 32.62 5.61
CA LEU A 662 20.11 33.39 4.44
C LEU A 662 20.04 34.91 4.65
N THR A 663 19.29 35.38 5.65
CA THR A 663 19.05 36.80 5.91
C THR A 663 19.72 37.35 7.17
N ARG A 664 20.63 36.58 7.80
CA ARG A 664 21.35 37.03 9.01
C ARG A 664 22.11 38.33 8.77
N ALA A 665 22.13 39.18 9.80
CA ALA A 665 22.83 40.46 9.78
C ALA A 665 24.36 40.33 9.59
N GLU A 666 24.93 39.20 10.00
CA GLU A 666 26.37 38.88 9.87
C GLU A 666 26.74 38.33 8.47
N GLY A 667 25.74 38.14 7.59
CA GLY A 667 25.89 37.54 6.27
C GLY A 667 25.21 36.16 6.15
N PRO A 668 24.91 35.68 4.92
CA PRO A 668 24.20 34.43 4.70
C PRO A 668 25.00 33.20 5.14
N ASP A 669 24.42 32.35 6.01
CA ASP A 669 24.98 31.06 6.44
C ASP A 669 24.64 29.97 5.41
N LEU A 670 25.28 30.03 4.23
CA LEU A 670 25.06 29.06 3.14
C LEU A 670 25.33 27.59 3.57
N PRO A 671 26.39 27.27 4.32
CA PRO A 671 26.62 25.89 4.79
C PRO A 671 25.55 25.40 5.77
N GLY A 672 24.97 26.28 6.58
CA GLY A 672 23.82 25.99 7.42
C GLY A 672 22.57 25.70 6.61
N ALA A 673 22.28 26.52 5.60
CA ALA A 673 21.13 26.36 4.70
C ALA A 673 21.23 25.04 3.90
N LEU A 674 22.39 24.72 3.35
CA LEU A 674 22.62 23.47 2.61
C LEU A 674 22.35 22.25 3.50
N ARG A 675 22.90 22.22 4.72
CA ARG A 675 22.67 21.14 5.69
C ARG A 675 21.19 20.95 6.01
N LYS A 676 20.40 22.03 6.02
CA LYS A 676 18.95 21.95 6.24
C LYS A 676 18.22 21.29 5.08
N VAL A 677 18.58 21.61 3.83
CA VAL A 677 18.02 20.94 2.65
C VAL A 677 18.47 19.48 2.57
N GLN A 678 19.72 19.18 2.94
CA GLN A 678 20.27 17.81 3.00
C GLN A 678 19.49 16.89 3.93
N GLN A 679 19.11 17.39 5.11
CA GLN A 679 18.28 16.66 6.07
C GLN A 679 16.93 16.20 5.50
N VAL A 680 16.42 16.86 4.46
CA VAL A 680 15.13 16.52 3.82
C VAL A 680 15.25 15.27 2.95
N HIS A 681 16.40 15.04 2.32
CA HIS A 681 16.51 14.07 1.23
C HIS A 681 17.55 12.97 1.42
N GLN A 682 18.53 13.14 2.32
CA GLN A 682 19.64 12.20 2.49
C GLN A 682 19.17 10.78 2.85
N SER A 683 18.09 10.64 3.62
CA SER A 683 17.54 9.34 4.05
C SER A 683 16.75 8.59 2.97
N SER A 684 16.26 9.31 1.94
CA SER A 684 15.20 8.79 1.05
C SER A 684 15.54 8.89 -0.44
N LEU A 685 16.40 9.82 -0.83
CA LEU A 685 16.70 10.08 -2.24
C LEU A 685 17.35 8.89 -2.93
N VAL A 686 18.37 8.29 -2.33
CA VAL A 686 19.10 7.15 -2.92
C VAL A 686 18.17 5.97 -3.13
N SER A 687 17.33 5.62 -2.15
CA SER A 687 16.37 4.53 -2.31
C SER A 687 15.36 4.82 -3.41
N ARG A 688 14.80 6.05 -3.48
CA ARG A 688 13.81 6.42 -4.50
C ARG A 688 14.40 6.43 -5.90
N LEU A 689 15.62 6.95 -6.07
CA LEU A 689 16.36 6.90 -7.33
C LEU A 689 16.62 5.45 -7.76
N THR A 690 17.07 4.59 -6.84
CA THR A 690 17.32 3.17 -7.10
C THR A 690 16.05 2.47 -7.57
N ASP A 691 14.95 2.63 -6.81
CA ASP A 691 13.66 2.03 -7.13
C ASP A 691 13.15 2.52 -8.48
N GLN A 692 13.31 3.81 -8.79
CA GLN A 692 12.88 4.36 -10.07
C GLN A 692 13.69 3.81 -11.25
N MET A 693 15.01 3.69 -11.11
CA MET A 693 15.86 3.09 -12.15
C MET A 693 15.51 1.62 -12.41
N MET A 694 15.22 0.88 -11.33
CA MET A 694 14.81 -0.53 -11.43
C MET A 694 13.40 -0.67 -12.02
N LYS A 695 12.45 0.19 -11.63
CA LYS A 695 11.07 0.22 -12.15
C LYS A 695 11.04 0.50 -13.66
N ARG A 696 11.98 1.31 -14.14
CA ARG A 696 12.12 1.70 -15.55
C ARG A 696 13.08 0.82 -16.35
N SER A 697 13.61 -0.24 -15.74
CA SER A 697 14.59 -1.12 -16.38
C SER A 697 15.78 -0.35 -16.98
N LEU A 698 16.14 0.80 -16.41
CA LEU A 698 17.30 1.57 -16.86
C LEU A 698 18.58 0.81 -16.54
N LEU A 699 18.63 0.17 -15.39
CA LEU A 699 19.74 -0.66 -14.95
C LEU A 699 19.21 -2.05 -14.58
N PRO A 700 19.89 -3.13 -15.02
CA PRO A 700 19.42 -4.49 -14.81
C PRO A 700 19.68 -5.00 -13.39
N ASP A 701 20.58 -4.37 -12.66
CA ASP A 701 21.05 -4.80 -11.34
C ASP A 701 20.81 -3.74 -10.27
N ALA A 702 20.36 -4.18 -9.09
CA ALA A 702 20.05 -3.32 -7.95
C ALA A 702 21.31 -2.66 -7.36
N ALA A 703 22.46 -3.34 -7.39
CA ALA A 703 23.71 -2.75 -6.90
C ALA A 703 24.20 -1.64 -7.85
N ALA A 704 24.14 -1.88 -9.16
CA ALA A 704 24.42 -0.84 -10.16
C ALA A 704 23.46 0.36 -10.05
N ALA A 705 22.16 0.11 -9.88
CA ALA A 705 21.16 1.17 -9.68
C ALA A 705 21.44 2.01 -8.42
N ARG A 706 21.85 1.35 -7.33
CA ARG A 706 22.22 2.03 -6.09
C ARG A 706 23.47 2.90 -6.25
N ALA A 707 24.51 2.40 -6.90
CA ALA A 707 25.72 3.18 -7.16
C ALA A 707 25.41 4.44 -8.00
N ALA A 708 24.62 4.29 -9.07
CA ALA A 708 24.17 5.43 -9.87
C ALA A 708 23.32 6.43 -9.06
N ALA A 709 22.45 5.93 -8.18
CA ALA A 709 21.66 6.76 -7.28
C ALA A 709 22.52 7.55 -6.28
N GLU A 710 23.61 6.97 -5.75
CA GLU A 710 24.56 7.64 -4.87
C GLU A 710 25.33 8.77 -5.61
N HIS A 711 25.73 8.52 -6.86
CA HIS A 711 26.34 9.56 -7.71
C HIS A 711 25.37 10.71 -8.00
N LEU A 712 24.11 10.42 -8.33
CA LEU A 712 23.09 11.45 -8.55
C LEU A 712 22.77 12.22 -7.27
N ALA A 713 22.72 11.56 -6.11
CA ALA A 713 22.53 12.26 -4.83
C ALA A 713 23.67 13.26 -4.56
N THR A 714 24.91 12.89 -4.90
CA THR A 714 26.07 13.80 -4.81
C THR A 714 25.94 14.97 -5.79
N ALA A 715 25.40 14.74 -6.99
CA ALA A 715 25.15 15.79 -7.97
C ALA A 715 24.00 16.72 -7.52
N VAL A 716 22.97 16.20 -6.84
CA VAL A 716 21.92 16.99 -6.19
C VAL A 716 22.52 17.93 -5.16
N ASP A 717 23.40 17.42 -4.27
CA ASP A 717 24.09 18.24 -3.27
C ASP A 717 24.92 19.37 -3.91
N THR A 718 25.62 19.06 -4.99
CA THR A 718 26.43 20.03 -5.74
C THR A 718 25.54 21.11 -6.37
N GLY A 719 24.44 20.71 -7.01
CA GLY A 719 23.46 21.64 -7.58
C GLY A 719 22.81 22.55 -6.54
N LEU A 720 22.45 22.00 -5.38
CA LEU A 720 21.91 22.78 -4.25
C LEU A 720 22.92 23.80 -3.74
N SER A 721 24.19 23.41 -3.61
CA SER A 721 25.25 24.33 -3.19
C SER A 721 25.43 25.47 -4.19
N ALA A 722 25.44 25.18 -5.49
CA ALA A 722 25.54 26.19 -6.54
C ALA A 722 24.33 27.15 -6.55
N MET A 723 23.12 26.60 -6.39
CA MET A 723 21.88 27.40 -6.28
C MET A 723 21.92 28.35 -5.08
N LEU A 724 22.35 27.87 -3.91
CA LEU A 724 22.43 28.71 -2.71
C LEU A 724 23.42 29.87 -2.87
N GLN A 725 24.49 29.68 -3.65
CA GLN A 725 25.49 30.73 -3.94
C GLN A 725 25.00 31.73 -5.01
N GLY A 726 24.25 31.28 -6.01
CA GLY A 726 23.88 32.09 -7.18
C GLY A 726 22.46 32.65 -7.19
N GLN A 727 21.51 32.04 -6.46
CA GLN A 727 20.06 32.31 -6.58
C GLN A 727 19.39 32.59 -5.23
N THR A 728 20.13 33.08 -4.23
CA THR A 728 19.60 33.36 -2.88
C THR A 728 18.39 34.31 -2.89
N ALA A 729 18.34 35.26 -3.83
CA ALA A 729 17.23 36.21 -3.97
C ALA A 729 15.93 35.51 -4.39
N GLN A 730 15.97 34.63 -5.39
CA GLN A 730 14.81 33.86 -5.85
C GLN A 730 14.28 32.94 -4.75
N LEU A 731 15.19 32.31 -3.99
CA LEU A 731 14.83 31.50 -2.84
C LEU A 731 14.14 32.33 -1.76
N THR A 732 14.66 33.51 -1.45
CA THR A 732 14.10 34.43 -0.46
C THR A 732 12.71 34.93 -0.87
N GLU A 733 12.52 35.23 -2.15
CA GLU A 733 11.23 35.64 -2.70
C GLU A 733 10.20 34.51 -2.62
N ALA A 734 10.58 33.30 -3.02
CA ALA A 734 9.69 32.14 -2.96
C ALA A 734 9.27 31.75 -1.53
N VAL A 735 10.12 31.98 -0.52
CA VAL A 735 9.75 31.75 0.90
C VAL A 735 8.84 32.85 1.47
N ARG A 736 8.85 34.06 0.89
CA ARG A 736 7.99 35.17 1.31
C ARG A 736 6.60 35.13 0.69
N ASP A 737 6.40 34.27 -0.30
CA ASP A 737 5.10 34.03 -0.92
C ASP A 737 4.09 33.50 0.11
N PRO A 738 2.79 33.87 0.03
CA PRO A 738 1.77 33.34 0.93
C PRO A 738 1.50 31.83 0.78
N ALA A 739 1.98 31.19 -0.30
CA ALA A 739 1.89 29.75 -0.49
C ALA A 739 2.71 28.98 0.56
N GLN A 740 2.16 27.87 1.04
CA GLN A 740 2.74 27.18 2.19
C GLN A 740 3.94 26.30 1.79
N GLY A 741 5.09 26.62 2.37
CA GLY A 741 6.36 25.93 2.15
C GLY A 741 6.96 26.17 0.78
N LEU A 742 7.89 25.29 0.39
CA LEU A 742 8.78 25.54 -0.75
C LEU A 742 9.07 24.23 -1.49
N THR A 743 9.14 24.29 -2.82
CA THR A 743 9.60 23.19 -3.65
C THR A 743 10.87 23.59 -4.41
N ILE A 744 11.94 22.81 -4.24
CA ILE A 744 13.18 22.93 -5.01
C ILE A 744 13.21 21.80 -6.02
N ARG A 745 13.26 22.11 -7.32
CA ARG A 745 13.31 21.12 -8.40
C ARG A 745 14.70 21.12 -9.02
N LEU A 746 15.26 19.93 -9.20
CA LEU A 746 16.52 19.70 -9.88
C LEU A 746 16.24 18.89 -11.14
N VAL A 747 16.66 19.40 -12.29
CA VAL A 747 16.45 18.77 -13.60
C VAL A 747 17.80 18.39 -14.19
N PHE A 748 18.01 17.10 -14.36
CA PHE A 748 19.15 16.52 -15.05
C PHE A 748 18.76 16.24 -16.50
N GLU A 749 19.39 16.91 -17.47
CA GLU A 749 19.17 16.66 -18.90
C GLU A 749 20.17 15.62 -19.44
N GLY A 750 19.74 14.76 -20.36
CA GLY A 750 20.63 13.74 -20.97
C GLY A 750 20.85 12.50 -20.11
N VAL A 751 19.91 12.16 -19.22
CA VAL A 751 20.02 10.96 -18.39
C VAL A 751 19.75 9.70 -19.20
N THR A 752 20.83 9.10 -19.71
CA THR A 752 20.85 7.81 -20.42
C THR A 752 21.50 6.72 -19.56
N ARG A 753 21.33 5.44 -19.94
CA ARG A 753 22.04 4.31 -19.30
C ARG A 753 23.55 4.51 -19.22
N GLU A 754 24.13 5.13 -20.24
CA GLU A 754 25.56 5.43 -20.31
C GLU A 754 25.95 6.55 -19.35
N SER A 755 25.17 7.64 -19.31
CA SER A 755 25.41 8.76 -18.38
C SER A 755 25.32 8.32 -16.91
N LEU A 756 24.43 7.37 -16.59
CA LEU A 756 24.25 6.83 -15.24
C LEU A 756 25.39 5.92 -14.79
N ARG A 757 26.18 5.39 -15.73
CA ARG A 757 27.41 4.63 -15.42
C ARG A 757 28.64 5.54 -15.29
N GLY A 758 28.55 6.77 -15.75
CA GLY A 758 29.61 7.77 -15.70
C GLY A 758 29.31 8.90 -14.72
N THR A 759 29.88 10.08 -14.96
CA THR A 759 29.58 11.28 -14.18
C THR A 759 28.19 11.80 -14.60
N PRO A 760 27.23 11.95 -13.68
CA PRO A 760 25.93 12.50 -14.01
C PRO A 760 26.04 13.96 -14.49
N PRO A 761 25.14 14.41 -15.38
CA PRO A 761 25.11 15.79 -15.84
C PRO A 761 24.84 16.76 -14.69
N GLU A 762 25.26 18.02 -14.83
CA GLU A 762 24.95 19.06 -13.84
C GLU A 762 23.44 19.36 -13.84
N PRO A 763 22.78 19.39 -12.67
CA PRO A 763 21.36 19.68 -12.61
C PRO A 763 21.09 21.18 -12.75
N THR A 764 20.05 21.51 -13.51
CA THR A 764 19.43 22.84 -13.46
C THR A 764 18.49 22.90 -12.27
N VAL A 765 18.68 23.88 -11.38
CA VAL A 765 17.86 24.03 -10.16
C VAL A 765 16.86 25.17 -10.33
N THR A 766 15.60 24.91 -9.99
CA THR A 766 14.54 25.91 -9.92
C THR A 766 13.84 25.86 -8.56
N VAL A 767 13.33 27.00 -8.12
CA VAL A 767 12.66 27.14 -6.83
C VAL A 767 11.28 27.74 -7.07
N THR A 768 10.25 27.08 -6.52
CA THR A 768 8.85 27.53 -6.62
C THR A 768 8.21 27.60 -5.24
N PRO A 769 7.40 28.64 -4.97
CA PRO A 769 6.63 28.73 -3.72
C PRO A 769 5.58 27.61 -3.65
N GLY A 770 5.30 27.13 -2.44
CA GLY A 770 4.31 26.09 -2.19
C GLY A 770 4.79 24.64 -2.43
N TRP A 771 4.00 23.68 -1.94
CA TRP A 771 4.22 22.23 -2.14
C TRP A 771 3.58 21.65 -3.41
N ARG A 772 2.67 22.40 -4.05
CA ARG A 772 1.91 21.92 -5.20
C ARG A 772 2.82 21.90 -6.43
N SER A 773 2.81 20.76 -7.13
CA SER A 773 3.46 20.57 -8.43
C SER A 773 2.68 21.31 -9.53
N GLY A 774 2.55 22.63 -9.42
CA GLY A 774 2.26 23.49 -10.55
C GLY A 774 3.58 23.83 -11.21
N GLY A 775 3.90 23.13 -12.30
CA GLY A 775 4.98 23.43 -13.23
C GLY A 775 5.64 22.19 -13.80
#